data_AF-Q49VK9-F1
#
_entry.id   AF-Q49VK9-F1
#
_cell.length_a   1.000
_cell.length_b   1.000
_cell.length_c   1.000
_cell.angle_alpha   90.00
_cell.angle_beta   90.00
_cell.angle_gamma   90.00
#
_symmetry.space_group_name_H-M   'P 1'
#
loop_
_entity.id
_entity.type
_entity.pdbx_description
1 polymer ?
#
loop_
_entity_poly.entity_id
_entity_poly.type
_entity_poly.pdbx_seq_one_letter_code
_entity_poly.pdbx_strand_id
1 'polypeptide(L)'
;MKAQCLNIISKHKYPTKRVTDGILLLFPLKDAVEVQHFITNVEVEEDFLIVNNTEIFRIKRNEMSLLLYISSDWFHERGYSFFEYQYTSKLIQSSSKLFEALLNLAKHHLDQTLTNELYETYMYKIVDIIATEAKIDVNYLKQQTDYSFYGITGEMLDYVNTHLHKRLTLKAIANKVFISQSNISSQFYNTLGMRFKTYVDTLKLSVSIGPLLDGELTISEISDAYGFSSSASYSKKFKHYFGYSPKEYRQLTKSDKVFNIVTKDDEQNFEETQQIIAKKLQKLNVQNNYICLDINEMAESNNDAIVIQIHSLEEFRNLFDNQSMRYIFEGSQKVLVYCMIDVESLRGAFTTDVDCGFIKFVLNINVNIAFQIQTDEEVNIYIDEIYSQYKSYVQSHPELLEDSMHSVSYVFDLSTMPLKEIYRNIIKIQRYRKNVKFGVDITHLFNQPEAFKNMEPQLKRIGFDYYFIDNHKLSSSYLNEDHEELLTKEVFKFSNIKKIMSEMQLEERKYYLLNVHNNFLLNDDHMELIESPPLLMSMFKKARGNFFGVGIDLVKQEDKKHALYLYDRNGFRSILGNIYERLMEKSKSSVKEYDYYTVAHHPHKITIFVGDWRVVESENALDHEEQNIQIHINFKDMMLRRAYVIFYETISNVYGNINYAIPEHLRNHYQWSNECIKKIDEYNKPEFSVFEHHFEEETLTLNLDYNTVHIIDIYKRSTHNKIYKMQY
;
A
#
# COMPACT_ATOMS: atom_id res chain seq x y z
N MET A 1 33.48 -7.48 20.48
CA MET A 1 33.93 -6.79 19.24
C MET A 1 33.07 -5.55 19.03
N LYS A 2 33.58 -4.46 18.43
CA LYS A 2 32.73 -3.34 17.95
C LYS A 2 32.43 -3.55 16.47
N ALA A 3 31.15 -3.62 16.10
CA ALA A 3 30.72 -3.58 14.70
C ALA A 3 30.88 -2.14 14.18
N GLN A 4 32.05 -1.81 13.62
CA GLN A 4 32.38 -0.43 13.23
C GLN A 4 31.49 0.10 12.09
N CYS A 5 30.86 -0.80 11.36
CA CYS A 5 29.93 -0.50 10.28
C CYS A 5 28.50 -0.22 10.77
N LEU A 6 28.19 -0.49 12.05
CA LEU A 6 26.90 -0.26 12.66
C LEU A 6 26.94 1.01 13.52
N ASN A 7 26.01 1.93 13.30
CA ASN A 7 25.91 3.18 14.04
C ASN A 7 24.46 3.44 14.46
N ILE A 8 24.28 4.07 15.63
CA ILE A 8 22.99 4.63 16.06
C ILE A 8 23.11 6.15 15.97
N ILE A 9 22.19 6.75 15.22
CA ILE A 9 22.19 8.17 14.86
C ILE A 9 20.98 8.88 15.48
N SER A 10 21.20 10.00 16.17
CA SER A 10 20.16 10.71 16.94
C SER A 10 20.01 12.20 16.61
N LYS A 11 20.93 12.80 15.84
CA LYS A 11 20.73 14.17 15.36
C LYS A 11 19.50 14.32 14.48
N HIS A 12 18.89 15.50 14.59
CA HIS A 12 17.74 15.90 13.79
C HIS A 12 18.01 15.94 12.28
N LYS A 13 19.22 16.34 11.87
CA LYS A 13 19.62 16.51 10.46
C LYS A 13 21.04 16.05 10.22
N TYR A 14 21.27 15.41 9.07
CA TYR A 14 22.61 15.08 8.57
C TYR A 14 22.82 15.70 7.19
N PRO A 15 24.02 16.23 6.88
CA PRO A 15 24.30 16.83 5.59
C PRO A 15 24.28 15.79 4.46
N THR A 16 24.21 16.25 3.20
CA THR A 16 24.26 15.33 2.06
C THR A 16 25.58 14.58 2.03
N LYS A 17 25.51 13.24 1.92
CA LYS A 17 26.65 12.35 1.68
C LYS A 17 26.39 11.44 0.49
N ARG A 18 27.47 10.86 -0.05
CA ARG A 18 27.44 9.82 -1.10
C ARG A 18 27.84 8.50 -0.48
N VAL A 19 27.07 7.45 -0.74
CA VAL A 19 27.45 6.07 -0.38
C VAL A 19 28.40 5.53 -1.45
N THR A 20 29.48 4.89 -1.01
CA THR A 20 30.56 4.43 -1.90
C THR A 20 31.05 3.08 -1.43
N ASP A 21 31.31 2.16 -2.38
CA ASP A 21 31.82 0.80 -2.11
C ASP A 21 30.93 -0.10 -1.27
N GLY A 22 29.62 0.09 -1.37
CA GLY A 22 28.68 -0.66 -0.55
C GLY A 22 27.28 -0.08 -0.58
N ILE A 23 26.45 -0.57 0.32
CA ILE A 23 25.11 -0.05 0.59
C ILE A 23 25.01 0.44 2.02
N LEU A 24 24.02 1.29 2.25
CA LEU A 24 23.68 1.79 3.57
C LEU A 24 22.23 1.43 3.86
N LEU A 25 22.00 0.72 4.96
CA LEU A 25 20.68 0.44 5.49
C LEU A 25 20.36 1.45 6.59
N LEU A 26 19.30 2.22 6.41
CA LEU A 26 18.80 3.18 7.39
C LEU A 26 17.45 2.71 7.91
N PHE A 27 17.40 2.37 9.20
CA PHE A 27 16.21 1.83 9.86
C PHE A 27 15.78 2.71 11.05
N PRO A 28 14.58 3.29 11.04
CA PRO A 28 14.08 4.10 12.16
C PRO A 28 13.85 3.25 13.41
N LEU A 29 14.45 3.68 14.52
CA LEU A 29 14.22 3.12 15.85
C LEU A 29 13.11 3.88 16.59
N LYS A 30 13.05 5.20 16.40
CA LYS A 30 12.07 6.09 17.03
C LYS A 30 11.60 7.14 16.01
N ASP A 31 10.29 7.21 15.81
CA ASP A 31 9.58 8.04 14.82
C ASP A 31 10.04 7.84 13.37
N ALA A 32 9.28 8.39 12.42
CA ALA A 32 9.63 8.33 11.01
C ALA A 32 10.85 9.21 10.67
N VAL A 33 11.76 8.69 9.85
CA VAL A 33 12.90 9.43 9.29
C VAL A 33 12.53 10.02 7.92
N GLU A 34 12.78 11.31 7.74
CA GLU A 34 12.67 11.96 6.44
C GLU A 34 14.04 12.05 5.79
N VAL A 35 14.18 11.43 4.62
CA VAL A 35 15.40 11.39 3.84
C VAL A 35 15.14 12.01 2.49
N GLN A 36 15.96 12.98 2.10
CA GLN A 36 16.09 13.30 0.69
C GLN A 36 17.04 12.28 0.05
N HIS A 37 16.50 11.38 -0.76
CA HIS A 37 17.26 10.43 -1.54
C HIS A 37 17.38 10.98 -2.97
N PHE A 38 18.59 11.34 -3.37
CA PHE A 38 18.83 12.14 -4.57
C PHE A 38 18.02 13.45 -4.61
N ILE A 39 16.91 13.48 -5.35
CA ILE A 39 16.00 14.64 -5.48
C ILE A 39 14.60 14.37 -4.94
N THR A 40 14.29 13.11 -4.61
CA THR A 40 13.02 12.73 -4.00
C THR A 40 13.12 12.84 -2.48
N ASN A 41 11.99 13.08 -1.83
CA ASN A 41 11.89 12.98 -0.38
C ASN A 41 11.15 11.69 -0.07
N VAL A 42 11.76 10.87 0.78
CA VAL A 42 11.26 9.59 1.24
C VAL A 42 11.07 9.69 2.74
N GLU A 43 9.91 9.28 3.24
CA GLU A 43 9.64 9.12 4.66
C GLU A 43 9.61 7.63 4.97
N VAL A 44 10.35 7.21 5.99
CA VAL A 44 10.47 5.80 6.40
C VAL A 44 10.08 5.68 7.86
N GLU A 45 9.12 4.82 8.18
CA GLU A 45 8.56 4.69 9.53
C GLU A 45 8.76 3.28 10.12
N GLU A 46 8.17 2.25 9.49
CA GLU A 46 8.21 0.86 9.97
C GLU A 46 8.99 -0.09 9.02
N ASP A 47 9.74 0.46 8.07
CA ASP A 47 10.64 -0.28 7.17
C ASP A 47 12.05 0.33 7.22
N PHE A 48 12.91 0.01 6.26
CA PHE A 48 14.23 0.62 6.10
C PHE A 48 14.45 1.15 4.67
N LEU A 49 15.34 2.12 4.56
CA LEU A 49 15.84 2.62 3.28
C LEU A 49 17.17 1.95 2.95
N ILE A 50 17.29 1.44 1.72
CA ILE A 50 18.59 1.09 1.14
C ILE A 50 19.07 2.28 0.31
N VAL A 51 20.26 2.79 0.64
CA VAL A 51 20.98 3.75 -0.21
C VAL A 51 22.11 3.02 -0.90
N ASN A 52 22.05 2.94 -2.23
CA ASN A 52 22.95 2.15 -3.05
C ASN A 52 24.32 2.80 -3.25
N ASN A 53 25.26 1.99 -3.74
CA ASN A 53 26.55 2.47 -4.19
C ASN A 53 26.38 3.61 -5.20
N THR A 54 27.20 4.65 -5.04
CA THR A 54 27.18 5.91 -5.80
C THR A 54 25.99 6.82 -5.55
N GLU A 55 24.97 6.43 -4.79
CA GLU A 55 23.83 7.32 -4.53
C GLU A 55 24.15 8.38 -3.48
N ILE A 56 23.40 9.49 -3.54
CA ILE A 56 23.48 10.55 -2.54
C ILE A 56 22.19 10.64 -1.74
N PHE A 57 22.33 10.97 -0.46
CA PHE A 57 21.20 11.15 0.43
C PHE A 57 21.49 12.23 1.47
N ARG A 58 20.41 12.81 2.03
CA ARG A 58 20.45 13.79 3.12
C ARG A 58 19.31 13.50 4.10
N ILE A 59 19.63 13.35 5.38
CA ILE A 59 18.60 13.17 6.42
C ILE A 59 18.07 14.54 6.83
N LYS A 60 16.78 14.79 6.58
CA LYS A 60 16.08 16.05 6.83
C LYS A 60 15.40 16.09 8.21
N ARG A 61 14.92 14.95 8.69
CA ARG A 61 14.35 14.77 10.02
C ARG A 61 14.69 13.36 10.49
N ASN A 62 15.21 13.25 11.71
CA ASN A 62 15.49 11.99 12.37
C ASN A 62 15.36 12.20 13.88
N GLU A 63 14.77 11.25 14.59
CA GLU A 63 14.85 11.22 16.05
C GLU A 63 15.87 10.18 16.50
N MET A 64 15.67 8.91 16.12
CA MET A 64 16.65 7.86 16.36
C MET A 64 16.58 6.79 15.27
N SER A 65 17.70 6.50 14.62
CA SER A 65 17.80 5.46 13.60
C SER A 65 19.04 4.59 13.76
N LEU A 66 18.91 3.33 13.37
CA LEU A 66 19.99 2.39 13.17
C LEU A 66 20.53 2.57 11.74
N LEU A 67 21.84 2.59 11.60
CA LEU A 67 22.53 2.72 10.33
C LEU A 67 23.57 1.60 10.19
N LEU A 68 23.37 0.71 9.22
CA LEU A 68 24.33 -0.35 8.90
C LEU A 68 24.92 -0.10 7.52
N TYR A 69 26.24 0.07 7.46
CA TYR A 69 26.99 0.06 6.21
C TYR A 69 27.46 -1.36 5.89
N ILE A 70 27.32 -1.78 4.64
CA ILE A 70 27.76 -3.09 4.16
C ILE A 70 28.63 -2.86 2.94
N SER A 71 29.94 -3.12 3.05
CA SER A 71 30.85 -2.97 1.91
C SER A 71 30.62 -4.05 0.85
N SER A 72 31.02 -3.76 -0.38
CA SER A 72 30.97 -4.70 -1.51
C SER A 72 31.68 -6.03 -1.23
N ASP A 73 32.72 -6.04 -0.39
CA ASP A 73 33.48 -7.27 -0.05
C ASP A 73 32.62 -8.32 0.64
N TRP A 74 31.64 -7.91 1.46
CA TRP A 74 30.71 -8.85 2.10
C TRP A 74 29.90 -9.64 1.08
N PHE A 75 29.51 -9.00 -0.02
CA PHE A 75 28.80 -9.62 -1.13
C PHE A 75 29.74 -10.51 -1.95
N HIS A 76 30.94 -10.01 -2.27
CA HIS A 76 31.92 -10.76 -3.05
C HIS A 76 32.41 -12.03 -2.37
N GLU A 77 32.63 -12.02 -1.05
CA GLU A 77 33.04 -13.21 -0.29
C GLU A 77 31.96 -14.31 -0.30
N ARG A 78 30.69 -13.93 -0.46
CA ARG A 78 29.55 -14.84 -0.64
C ARG A 78 29.34 -15.26 -2.10
N GLY A 79 30.11 -14.72 -3.03
CA GLY A 79 30.02 -15.03 -4.46
C GLY A 79 29.02 -14.18 -5.25
N TYR A 80 28.57 -13.05 -4.71
CA TYR A 80 27.62 -12.16 -5.38
C TYR A 80 28.33 -11.04 -6.17
N SER A 81 27.84 -10.76 -7.38
CA SER A 81 28.36 -9.69 -8.26
C SER A 81 27.82 -8.30 -7.88
N PHE A 82 28.25 -7.75 -6.75
CA PHE A 82 27.70 -6.50 -6.17
C PHE A 82 27.52 -5.34 -7.16
N PHE A 83 28.53 -5.05 -8.00
CA PHE A 83 28.51 -3.89 -8.91
C PHE A 83 27.59 -4.04 -10.12
N GLU A 84 27.01 -5.22 -10.36
CA GLU A 84 26.05 -5.46 -11.45
C GLU A 84 24.61 -5.13 -11.05
N TYR A 85 24.35 -4.89 -9.76
CA TYR A 85 23.02 -4.71 -9.22
C TYR A 85 22.88 -3.41 -8.41
N GLN A 86 21.66 -2.89 -8.36
CA GLN A 86 21.20 -2.02 -7.28
C GLN A 86 20.23 -2.79 -6.39
N TYR A 87 20.03 -2.31 -5.17
CA TYR A 87 19.25 -2.97 -4.15
C TYR A 87 18.11 -2.07 -3.66
N THR A 88 16.92 -2.64 -3.50
CA THR A 88 15.76 -1.93 -2.96
C THR A 88 15.06 -2.76 -1.89
N SER A 89 14.70 -2.11 -0.78
CA SER A 89 13.95 -2.78 0.30
C SER A 89 12.56 -3.26 -0.15
N LYS A 90 12.04 -2.68 -1.24
CA LYS A 90 10.73 -2.99 -1.81
C LYS A 90 10.61 -4.40 -2.40
N LEU A 91 11.71 -5.10 -2.67
CA LEU A 91 11.70 -6.46 -3.24
C LEU A 91 11.93 -7.56 -2.21
N ILE A 92 12.35 -7.20 -1.00
CA ILE A 92 12.69 -8.18 0.02
C ILE A 92 11.42 -8.95 0.42
N GLN A 93 11.56 -10.23 0.68
CA GLN A 93 10.46 -11.10 1.09
C GLN A 93 10.68 -11.56 2.54
N SER A 94 11.94 -11.72 2.94
CA SER A 94 12.37 -12.11 4.28
C SER A 94 12.50 -10.93 5.26
N SER A 95 11.52 -10.01 5.28
CA SER A 95 11.56 -8.77 6.08
C SER A 95 11.79 -9.04 7.57
N SER A 96 11.00 -9.92 8.19
CA SER A 96 11.14 -10.21 9.62
C SER A 96 12.48 -10.86 9.95
N LYS A 97 12.95 -11.79 9.12
CA LYS A 97 14.28 -12.43 9.30
C LYS A 97 15.41 -11.42 9.19
N LEU A 98 15.31 -10.45 8.28
CA LEU A 98 16.27 -9.37 8.12
C LEU A 98 16.25 -8.43 9.32
N PHE A 99 15.07 -7.97 9.76
CA PHE A 99 14.93 -7.10 10.92
C PHE A 99 15.39 -7.77 12.20
N GLU A 100 15.05 -9.04 12.40
CA GLU A 100 15.52 -9.85 13.50
C GLU A 100 17.06 -9.92 13.51
N ALA A 101 17.69 -10.17 12.35
CA ALA A 101 19.15 -10.20 12.24
C ALA A 101 19.77 -8.83 12.56
N LEU A 102 19.22 -7.75 12.00
CA LEU A 102 19.67 -6.36 12.23
C LEU A 102 19.55 -5.96 13.70
N LEU A 103 18.41 -6.23 14.32
CA LEU A 103 18.13 -5.86 15.71
C LEU A 103 18.91 -6.71 16.70
N ASN A 104 19.09 -8.01 16.44
CA ASN A 104 19.95 -8.84 17.27
C ASN A 104 21.42 -8.46 17.16
N LEU A 105 21.90 -8.13 15.94
CA LEU A 105 23.24 -7.56 15.75
C LEU A 105 23.40 -6.27 16.58
N ALA A 106 22.43 -5.36 16.52
CA ALA A 106 22.44 -4.11 17.29
C ALA A 106 22.39 -4.34 18.80
N LYS A 107 21.55 -5.28 19.25
CA LYS A 107 21.44 -5.67 20.67
C LYS A 107 22.77 -6.22 21.18
N HIS A 108 23.35 -7.20 20.51
CA HIS A 108 24.64 -7.78 20.91
C HIS A 108 25.78 -6.75 20.87
N HIS A 109 25.72 -5.80 19.93
CA HIS A 109 26.66 -4.69 19.87
C HIS A 109 26.55 -3.77 21.10
N LEU A 110 25.33 -3.37 21.47
CA LEU A 110 25.05 -2.49 22.61
C LEU A 110 25.33 -3.18 23.95
N ASP A 111 24.96 -4.45 24.09
CA ASP A 111 25.17 -5.26 25.28
C ASP A 111 26.64 -5.68 25.45
N GLN A 112 27.50 -5.35 24.49
CA GLN A 112 28.92 -5.72 24.45
C GLN A 112 29.15 -7.24 24.43
N THR A 113 28.18 -8.01 23.96
CA THR A 113 28.23 -9.48 23.86
C THR A 113 28.56 -9.98 22.47
N LEU A 114 28.76 -9.08 21.49
CA LEU A 114 29.05 -9.43 20.09
C LEU A 114 30.44 -10.07 19.92
N THR A 115 30.46 -11.36 19.58
CA THR A 115 31.66 -12.11 19.14
C THR A 115 31.87 -11.97 17.63
N ASN A 116 33.07 -12.31 17.13
CA ASN A 116 33.34 -12.29 15.68
C ASN A 116 32.45 -13.28 14.92
N GLU A 117 32.23 -14.47 15.48
CA GLU A 117 31.38 -15.50 14.90
C GLU A 117 29.91 -15.04 14.82
N LEU A 118 29.38 -14.44 15.89
CA LEU A 118 28.03 -13.86 15.87
C LEU A 118 27.92 -12.69 14.89
N TYR A 119 28.93 -11.84 14.84
CA TYR A 119 28.98 -10.72 13.89
C TYR A 119 28.93 -11.21 12.45
N GLU A 120 29.78 -12.16 12.07
CA GLU A 120 29.77 -12.76 10.73
C GLU A 120 28.44 -13.48 10.44
N THR A 121 27.90 -14.21 11.42
CA THR A 121 26.60 -14.90 11.29
C THR A 121 25.48 -13.93 10.93
N TYR A 122 25.32 -12.83 11.68
CA TYR A 122 24.29 -11.84 11.37
C TYR A 122 24.57 -11.09 10.07
N MET A 123 25.83 -10.70 9.82
CA MET A 123 26.19 -10.01 8.58
C MET A 123 25.91 -10.87 7.35
N TYR A 124 26.26 -12.16 7.36
CA TYR A 124 25.96 -13.06 6.25
C TYR A 124 24.46 -13.28 6.08
N LYS A 125 23.70 -13.45 7.16
CA LYS A 125 22.22 -13.53 7.09
C LYS A 125 21.64 -12.28 6.40
N ILE A 126 22.12 -11.09 6.77
CA ILE A 126 21.68 -9.81 6.18
C ILE A 126 22.09 -9.70 4.70
N VAL A 127 23.36 -10.00 4.40
CA VAL A 127 23.92 -9.92 3.03
C VAL A 127 23.23 -10.88 2.09
N ASP A 128 22.99 -12.12 2.53
CA ASP A 128 22.33 -13.14 1.72
C ASP A 128 20.93 -12.69 1.34
N ILE A 129 20.11 -12.27 2.32
CA ILE A 129 18.75 -11.76 2.06
C ILE A 129 18.78 -10.60 1.06
N ILE A 130 19.66 -9.61 1.26
CA ILE A 130 19.74 -8.45 0.35
C ILE A 130 20.21 -8.87 -1.04
N ALA A 131 21.22 -9.75 -1.13
CA ALA A 131 21.80 -10.18 -2.38
C ALA A 131 20.85 -11.06 -3.21
N THR A 132 19.99 -11.85 -2.56
CA THR A 132 19.05 -12.74 -3.23
C THR A 132 17.73 -12.05 -3.55
N GLU A 133 17.19 -11.25 -2.64
CA GLU A 133 15.82 -10.74 -2.73
C GLU A 133 15.76 -9.26 -3.13
N ALA A 134 16.77 -8.44 -2.80
CA ALA A 134 16.66 -6.99 -3.00
C ALA A 134 17.18 -6.49 -4.35
N LYS A 135 17.76 -7.35 -5.21
CA LYS A 135 18.58 -6.94 -6.35
C LYS A 135 17.76 -6.57 -7.61
N ILE A 136 18.22 -5.55 -8.32
CA ILE A 136 17.76 -5.12 -9.65
C ILE A 136 18.98 -4.99 -10.56
N ASP A 137 18.96 -5.60 -11.74
CA ASP A 137 20.06 -5.49 -12.71
C ASP A 137 20.21 -4.03 -13.18
N VAL A 138 21.43 -3.49 -13.09
CA VAL A 138 21.71 -2.09 -13.46
C VAL A 138 21.39 -1.81 -14.94
N ASN A 139 21.45 -2.80 -15.81
CA ASN A 139 21.11 -2.64 -17.23
C ASN A 139 19.62 -2.37 -17.44
N TYR A 140 18.76 -2.92 -16.59
CA TYR A 140 17.33 -2.63 -16.58
C TYR A 140 17.06 -1.16 -16.24
N LEU A 141 17.75 -0.66 -15.20
CA LEU A 141 17.60 0.71 -14.71
C LEU A 141 18.08 1.77 -15.72
N LYS A 142 19.17 1.49 -16.43
CA LYS A 142 19.73 2.40 -17.46
C LYS A 142 18.78 2.59 -18.67
N GLN A 143 17.86 1.65 -18.90
CA GLN A 143 16.88 1.76 -19.97
C GLN A 143 15.67 2.61 -19.57
N GLN A 144 15.42 2.79 -18.26
CA GLN A 144 14.25 3.49 -17.71
C GLN A 144 14.55 4.85 -17.07
N THR A 145 15.83 5.21 -16.87
CA THR A 145 16.21 6.45 -16.17
C THR A 145 15.99 7.68 -17.06
N ASP A 146 14.80 8.25 -17.01
CA ASP A 146 14.50 9.54 -17.65
C ASP A 146 14.68 10.71 -16.68
N TYR A 147 15.79 11.43 -16.80
CA TYR A 147 16.04 12.64 -16.03
C TYR A 147 15.26 13.87 -16.56
N SER A 148 14.52 13.76 -17.67
CA SER A 148 13.81 14.88 -18.31
C SER A 148 12.82 15.59 -17.37
N PHE A 149 12.24 14.85 -16.42
CA PHE A 149 11.29 15.37 -15.44
C PHE A 149 11.88 16.41 -14.47
N TYR A 150 13.22 16.45 -14.35
CA TYR A 150 13.92 17.38 -13.44
C TYR A 150 14.39 18.66 -14.12
N GLY A 151 13.84 18.93 -15.33
CA GLY A 151 14.14 20.11 -16.13
C GLY A 151 15.64 20.26 -16.36
N ILE A 152 16.14 21.49 -16.21
CA ILE A 152 17.53 21.81 -16.54
C ILE A 152 18.55 21.14 -15.60
N THR A 153 18.16 20.75 -14.39
CA THR A 153 19.02 19.94 -13.51
C THR A 153 19.18 18.52 -14.07
N GLY A 154 18.10 17.95 -14.61
CA GLY A 154 18.10 16.65 -15.28
C GLY A 154 19.05 16.62 -16.47
N GLU A 155 19.00 17.63 -17.34
CA GLU A 155 19.92 17.77 -18.46
C GLU A 155 21.40 17.83 -18.02
N MET A 156 21.69 18.53 -16.92
CA MET A 156 23.05 18.59 -16.37
C MET A 156 23.52 17.24 -15.82
N LEU A 157 22.62 16.49 -15.16
CA LEU A 157 22.91 15.17 -14.61
C LEU A 157 23.15 14.14 -15.71
N ASP A 158 22.30 14.13 -16.74
CA ASP A 158 22.47 13.30 -17.92
C ASP A 158 23.80 13.59 -18.62
N TYR A 159 24.13 14.87 -18.81
CA TYR A 159 25.44 15.25 -19.37
C TYR A 159 26.61 14.74 -18.52
N VAL A 160 26.52 14.83 -17.18
CA VAL A 160 27.57 14.30 -16.29
C VAL A 160 27.71 12.79 -16.48
N ASN A 161 26.60 12.04 -16.42
CA ASN A 161 26.58 10.58 -16.52
C ASN A 161 27.13 10.08 -17.87
N THR A 162 26.68 10.66 -18.99
CA THR A 162 27.13 10.32 -20.35
C THR A 162 28.60 10.68 -20.63
N HIS A 163 29.21 11.54 -19.81
CA HIS A 163 30.58 12.03 -19.98
C HIS A 163 31.52 11.71 -18.80
N LEU A 164 31.15 10.75 -17.94
CA LEU A 164 31.96 10.38 -16.76
C LEU A 164 33.40 9.99 -17.10
N HIS A 165 33.60 9.30 -18.22
CA HIS A 165 34.91 8.86 -18.73
C HIS A 165 35.73 9.95 -19.43
N LYS A 166 35.20 11.18 -19.51
CA LYS A 166 35.88 12.34 -20.10
C LYS A 166 36.25 13.37 -19.05
N ARG A 167 37.15 14.28 -19.40
CA ARG A 167 37.49 15.43 -18.54
C ARG A 167 36.31 16.40 -18.46
N LEU A 168 35.48 16.26 -17.43
CA LEU A 168 34.35 17.13 -17.14
C LEU A 168 34.81 18.46 -16.53
N THR A 169 34.37 19.57 -17.10
CA THR A 169 34.60 20.91 -16.54
C THR A 169 33.30 21.67 -16.42
N LEU A 170 33.20 22.53 -15.41
CA LEU A 170 32.02 23.38 -15.20
C LEU A 170 31.73 24.27 -16.42
N LYS A 171 32.78 24.71 -17.12
CA LYS A 171 32.68 25.47 -18.38
C LYS A 171 32.01 24.66 -19.51
N ALA A 172 32.33 23.36 -19.63
CA ALA A 172 31.75 22.51 -20.67
C ALA A 172 30.24 22.37 -20.50
N ILE A 173 29.77 22.18 -19.26
CA ILE A 173 28.35 22.07 -18.96
C ILE A 173 27.65 23.42 -19.11
N ALA A 174 28.25 24.50 -18.60
CA ALA A 174 27.74 25.87 -18.78
C ALA A 174 27.43 26.20 -20.25
N ASN A 175 28.33 25.81 -21.16
CA ASN A 175 28.14 26.01 -22.59
C ASN A 175 27.05 25.10 -23.18
N LYS A 176 26.84 23.90 -22.61
CA LYS A 176 25.84 22.94 -23.09
C LYS A 176 24.41 23.34 -22.71
N VAL A 177 24.20 23.79 -21.47
CA VAL A 177 22.86 24.16 -20.94
C VAL A 177 22.59 25.66 -20.98
N PHE A 178 23.50 26.47 -21.54
CA PHE A 178 23.40 27.94 -21.62
C PHE A 178 23.20 28.66 -20.28
N ILE A 179 23.81 28.14 -19.20
CA ILE A 179 23.77 28.71 -17.85
C ILE A 179 25.17 29.16 -17.40
N SER A 180 25.24 30.23 -16.60
CA SER A 180 26.50 30.63 -15.96
C SER A 180 27.04 29.56 -14.99
N GLN A 181 28.37 29.43 -14.92
CA GLN A 181 29.04 28.47 -14.04
C GLN A 181 28.64 28.61 -12.56
N SER A 182 28.45 29.84 -12.09
CA SER A 182 28.02 30.12 -10.71
C SER A 182 26.61 29.58 -10.47
N ASN A 183 25.69 29.78 -11.42
CA ASN A 183 24.32 29.34 -11.27
C ASN A 183 24.22 27.81 -11.29
N ILE A 184 25.03 27.11 -12.10
CA ILE A 184 25.13 25.63 -12.04
C ILE A 184 25.54 25.14 -10.66
N SER A 185 26.60 25.73 -10.08
CA SER A 185 27.06 25.29 -8.76
C SER A 185 26.03 25.56 -7.66
N SER A 186 25.32 26.68 -7.73
CA SER A 186 24.22 27.00 -6.80
C SER A 186 23.04 26.07 -6.99
N GLN A 187 22.68 25.75 -8.23
CA GLN A 187 21.59 24.83 -8.54
C GLN A 187 21.86 23.41 -8.02
N PHE A 188 23.07 22.89 -8.25
CA PHE A 188 23.50 21.61 -7.66
C PHE A 188 23.41 21.63 -6.13
N TYR A 189 23.84 22.72 -5.48
CA TYR A 189 23.75 22.83 -4.03
C TYR A 189 22.30 22.90 -3.54
N ASN A 190 21.44 23.67 -4.19
CA ASN A 190 20.04 23.82 -3.80
C ASN A 190 19.25 22.53 -4.01
N THR A 191 19.52 21.83 -5.11
CA THR A 191 18.79 20.61 -5.48
C THR A 191 19.35 19.37 -4.78
N LEU A 192 20.67 19.17 -4.77
CA LEU A 192 21.32 17.94 -4.28
C LEU A 192 22.03 18.12 -2.93
N GLY A 193 22.15 19.35 -2.43
CA GLY A 193 22.93 19.66 -1.22
C GLY A 193 24.45 19.51 -1.40
N MET A 194 24.93 19.31 -2.63
CA MET A 194 26.36 19.24 -2.97
C MET A 194 26.68 20.21 -4.10
N ARG A 195 27.83 20.87 -4.05
CA ARG A 195 28.30 21.69 -5.18
C ARG A 195 28.72 20.79 -6.35
N PHE A 196 28.56 21.30 -7.57
CA PHE A 196 28.86 20.57 -8.81
C PHE A 196 30.21 19.85 -8.80
N LYS A 197 31.29 20.53 -8.42
CA LYS A 197 32.64 19.94 -8.43
C LYS A 197 32.76 18.75 -7.46
N THR A 198 32.21 18.89 -6.26
CA THR A 198 32.19 17.81 -5.26
C THR A 198 31.33 16.65 -5.74
N TYR A 199 30.19 16.94 -6.36
CA TYR A 199 29.32 15.91 -6.93
C TYR A 199 30.06 15.07 -7.99
N VAL A 200 30.70 15.71 -8.98
CA VAL A 200 31.43 15.01 -10.05
C VAL A 200 32.64 14.28 -9.52
N ASP A 201 33.45 14.91 -8.67
CA ASP A 201 34.66 14.27 -8.11
C ASP A 201 34.29 13.01 -7.33
N THR A 202 33.29 13.09 -6.43
CA THR A 202 32.85 11.93 -5.65
C THR A 202 32.21 10.86 -6.52
N LEU A 203 31.40 11.21 -7.52
CA LEU A 203 30.79 10.24 -8.44
C LEU A 203 31.85 9.45 -9.21
N LYS A 204 32.81 10.14 -9.85
CA LYS A 204 33.90 9.49 -10.59
C LYS A 204 34.72 8.56 -9.70
N LEU A 205 35.06 9.02 -8.50
CA LEU A 205 35.81 8.22 -7.55
C LEU A 205 35.02 6.98 -7.12
N SER A 206 33.71 7.11 -6.88
CA SER A 206 32.85 5.98 -6.46
C SER A 206 32.73 4.92 -7.54
N VAL A 207 32.49 5.32 -8.80
CA VAL A 207 32.40 4.38 -9.94
C VAL A 207 33.74 3.71 -10.21
N SER A 208 34.86 4.39 -9.93
CA SER A 208 36.19 3.82 -10.10
C SER A 208 36.57 2.75 -9.07
N ILE A 209 35.76 2.55 -8.00
CA ILE A 209 36.07 1.56 -6.94
C ILE A 209 35.94 0.12 -7.45
N GLY A 210 34.94 -0.21 -8.26
CA GLY A 210 34.81 -1.56 -8.84
C GLY A 210 36.10 -2.00 -9.56
N PRO A 211 36.53 -1.27 -10.61
CA PRO A 211 37.81 -1.55 -11.29
C PRO A 211 39.05 -1.46 -10.39
N LEU A 212 38.99 -0.67 -9.30
CA LEU A 212 40.05 -0.62 -8.32
C LEU A 212 40.15 -1.94 -7.57
N LEU A 213 39.04 -2.52 -7.13
CA LEU A 213 38.98 -3.76 -6.36
C LEU A 213 39.20 -5.01 -7.22
N ASP A 214 38.75 -5.00 -8.48
CA ASP A 214 39.00 -6.09 -9.45
C ASP A 214 40.51 -6.34 -9.66
N GLY A 215 41.32 -5.30 -9.48
CA GLY A 215 42.78 -5.41 -9.50
C GLY A 215 43.43 -5.53 -10.89
N GLU A 216 42.63 -5.68 -11.95
CA GLU A 216 43.11 -5.82 -13.33
C GLU A 216 43.78 -4.55 -13.87
N LEU A 217 43.25 -3.37 -13.50
CA LEU A 217 43.78 -2.08 -13.93
C LEU A 217 44.76 -1.49 -12.91
N THR A 218 45.83 -0.86 -13.44
CA THR A 218 46.72 -0.03 -12.66
C THR A 218 46.04 1.27 -12.24
N ILE A 219 46.54 1.92 -11.18
CA ILE A 219 46.03 3.21 -10.73
C ILE A 219 46.14 4.30 -11.82
N SER A 220 47.12 4.17 -12.74
CA SER A 220 47.24 5.08 -13.89
C SER A 220 46.12 4.85 -14.90
N GLU A 221 45.86 3.60 -15.28
CA GLU A 221 44.78 3.25 -16.22
C GLU A 221 43.41 3.64 -15.67
N ILE A 222 43.15 3.43 -14.37
CA ILE A 222 41.91 3.88 -13.72
C ILE A 222 41.81 5.42 -13.77
N SER A 223 42.89 6.12 -13.45
CA SER A 223 42.93 7.59 -13.54
C SER A 223 42.56 8.08 -14.94
N ASP A 224 43.14 7.47 -15.97
CA ASP A 224 42.93 7.85 -17.37
C ASP A 224 41.50 7.48 -17.84
N ALA A 225 41.00 6.30 -17.50
CA ALA A 225 39.65 5.81 -17.84
C ALA A 225 38.52 6.67 -17.27
N TYR A 226 38.75 7.35 -16.14
CA TYR A 226 37.79 8.26 -15.51
C TYR A 226 38.15 9.75 -15.72
N GLY A 227 39.09 10.04 -16.63
CA GLY A 227 39.39 11.40 -17.09
C GLY A 227 39.99 12.32 -16.02
N PHE A 228 40.77 11.78 -15.09
CA PHE A 228 41.60 12.56 -14.17
C PHE A 228 42.86 13.06 -14.90
N SER A 229 43.46 14.15 -14.40
CA SER A 229 44.63 14.75 -15.07
C SER A 229 45.93 13.98 -14.88
N SER A 230 45.99 13.13 -13.87
CA SER A 230 47.14 12.26 -13.56
C SER A 230 46.77 11.29 -12.43
N SER A 231 47.49 10.16 -12.36
CA SER A 231 47.38 9.17 -11.28
C SER A 231 47.60 9.79 -9.88
N ALA A 232 48.48 10.79 -9.78
CA ALA A 232 48.71 11.56 -8.55
C ALA A 232 47.50 12.41 -8.17
N SER A 233 46.83 13.05 -9.15
CA SER A 233 45.60 13.80 -8.90
C SER A 233 44.46 12.89 -8.48
N TYR A 234 44.33 11.72 -9.09
CA TYR A 234 43.35 10.70 -8.69
C TYR A 234 43.59 10.26 -7.25
N SER A 235 44.81 9.82 -6.94
CA SER A 235 45.18 9.32 -5.61
C SER A 235 45.00 10.37 -4.51
N LYS A 236 45.35 11.64 -4.79
CA LYS A 236 45.15 12.75 -3.85
C LYS A 236 43.67 13.00 -3.58
N LYS A 237 42.82 12.99 -4.61
CA LYS A 237 41.37 13.17 -4.44
C LYS A 237 40.73 11.97 -3.75
N PHE A 238 41.12 10.76 -4.12
CA PHE A 238 40.66 9.51 -3.49
C PHE A 238 40.96 9.55 -1.98
N LYS A 239 42.21 9.87 -1.59
CA LYS A 239 42.59 10.02 -0.18
C LYS A 239 41.86 11.16 0.53
N HIS A 240 41.61 12.27 -0.16
CA HIS A 240 40.86 13.38 0.42
C HIS A 240 39.41 13.01 0.76
N TYR A 241 38.71 12.30 -0.13
CA TYR A 241 37.29 11.97 0.06
C TYR A 241 37.06 10.68 0.86
N PHE A 242 37.94 9.69 0.75
CA PHE A 242 37.77 8.38 1.38
C PHE A 242 38.73 8.11 2.55
N GLY A 243 39.69 9.00 2.82
CA GLY A 243 40.65 8.87 3.93
C GLY A 243 41.86 7.97 3.63
N TYR A 244 41.76 7.08 2.65
CA TYR A 244 42.81 6.13 2.25
C TYR A 244 43.30 6.44 0.84
N SER A 245 44.56 6.18 0.53
CA SER A 245 45.02 6.13 -0.86
C SER A 245 44.41 4.91 -1.58
N PRO A 246 44.32 4.92 -2.92
CA PRO A 246 43.78 3.77 -3.66
C PRO A 246 44.48 2.44 -3.33
N LYS A 247 45.80 2.48 -3.06
CA LYS A 247 46.58 1.31 -2.69
C LYS A 247 46.26 0.83 -1.26
N GLU A 248 46.15 1.76 -0.31
CA GLU A 248 45.73 1.43 1.07
C GLU A 248 44.31 0.85 1.06
N TYR A 249 43.41 1.38 0.23
CA TYR A 249 42.03 0.94 0.12
C TYR A 249 41.88 -0.52 -0.35
N ARG A 250 42.70 -0.95 -1.32
CA ARG A 250 42.77 -2.35 -1.78
C ARG A 250 43.14 -3.34 -0.69
N GLN A 251 43.79 -2.88 0.39
CA GLN A 251 44.29 -3.74 1.47
C GLN A 251 43.35 -3.78 2.68
N LEU A 252 42.27 -2.98 2.69
CA LEU A 252 41.31 -2.99 3.78
C LEU A 252 40.51 -4.29 3.79
N THR A 253 40.24 -4.82 4.98
CA THR A 253 39.30 -5.94 5.12
C THR A 253 37.86 -5.44 5.06
N LYS A 254 36.91 -6.37 4.82
CA LYS A 254 35.46 -6.10 4.83
C LYS A 254 34.97 -5.40 6.11
N SER A 255 35.64 -5.61 7.23
CA SER A 255 35.30 -5.03 8.53
C SER A 255 35.93 -3.66 8.78
N ASP A 256 37.01 -3.32 8.04
CA ASP A 256 37.71 -2.03 8.18
C ASP A 256 37.07 -0.93 7.32
N LYS A 257 36.29 -1.31 6.30
CA LYS A 257 35.57 -0.37 5.44
C LYS A 257 34.32 0.12 6.16
N VAL A 258 34.34 1.38 6.58
CA VAL A 258 33.27 2.00 7.38
C VAL A 258 32.70 3.26 6.72
N PHE A 259 31.42 3.51 6.96
CA PHE A 259 30.76 4.75 6.52
C PHE A 259 30.71 5.77 7.66
N ASN A 260 31.58 6.77 7.57
CA ASN A 260 31.64 7.82 8.58
C ASN A 260 30.53 8.84 8.38
N ILE A 261 29.42 8.73 9.11
CA ILE A 261 28.38 9.78 9.20
C ILE A 261 28.26 10.43 10.58
N VAL A 262 28.62 9.68 11.63
CA VAL A 262 28.52 10.08 13.03
C VAL A 262 29.48 11.23 13.33
N THR A 263 29.04 12.14 14.17
CA THR A 263 29.78 13.33 14.60
C THR A 263 29.88 13.36 16.13
N LYS A 264 30.77 14.20 16.68
CA LYS A 264 31.02 14.25 18.14
C LYS A 264 29.80 14.61 18.99
N ASP A 265 28.74 15.18 18.42
CA ASP A 265 27.53 15.62 19.14
C ASP A 265 26.36 14.63 19.02
N ASP A 266 26.59 13.40 18.55
CA ASP A 266 25.60 12.32 18.62
C ASP A 266 25.59 11.77 20.05
N GLU A 267 24.78 12.36 20.94
CA GLU A 267 24.55 11.82 22.29
C GLU A 267 23.74 10.52 22.17
N GLN A 268 24.34 9.42 22.61
CA GLN A 268 23.69 8.10 22.64
C GLN A 268 23.13 7.81 24.03
N ASN A 269 21.80 7.81 24.14
CA ASN A 269 21.12 7.25 25.31
C ASN A 269 21.07 5.72 25.17
N PHE A 270 22.11 5.05 25.66
CA PHE A 270 22.26 3.60 25.53
C PHE A 270 21.09 2.82 26.13
N GLU A 271 20.61 3.24 27.31
CA GLU A 271 19.53 2.55 28.01
C GLU A 271 18.19 2.65 27.26
N GLU A 272 17.83 3.86 26.80
CA GLU A 272 16.64 4.06 25.96
C GLU A 272 16.75 3.27 24.65
N THR A 273 17.92 3.27 24.01
CA THR A 273 18.12 2.52 22.76
C THR A 273 17.96 1.01 22.96
N GLN A 274 18.54 0.46 24.04
CA GLN A 274 18.37 -0.95 24.41
C GLN A 274 16.90 -1.29 24.67
N GLN A 275 16.16 -0.42 25.37
CA GLN A 275 14.73 -0.61 25.61
C GLN A 275 13.91 -0.59 24.31
N ILE A 276 14.20 0.33 23.39
CA ILE A 276 13.54 0.42 22.08
C ILE A 276 13.81 -0.83 21.25
N ILE A 277 15.08 -1.26 21.15
CA ILE A 277 15.46 -2.47 20.40
C ILE A 277 14.82 -3.70 21.05
N ALA A 278 14.84 -3.82 22.37
CA ALA A 278 14.16 -4.90 23.08
C ALA A 278 12.65 -4.90 22.81
N LYS A 279 12.00 -3.72 22.77
CA LYS A 279 10.58 -3.60 22.42
C LYS A 279 10.28 -3.95 20.97
N LYS A 280 11.13 -3.56 20.00
CA LYS A 280 10.98 -3.93 18.58
C LYS A 280 11.24 -5.43 18.35
N LEU A 281 12.26 -6.00 18.98
CA LEU A 281 12.48 -7.45 19.02
C LEU A 281 11.31 -8.16 19.70
N GLN A 282 10.78 -7.60 20.78
CA GLN A 282 9.58 -8.12 21.42
C GLN A 282 8.37 -7.97 20.51
N LYS A 283 8.24 -6.94 19.66
CA LYS A 283 7.15 -6.80 18.68
C LYS A 283 7.24 -7.88 17.60
N LEU A 284 8.43 -8.09 17.03
CA LEU A 284 8.72 -9.21 16.13
C LEU A 284 8.46 -10.55 16.82
N ASN A 285 8.80 -10.66 18.10
CA ASN A 285 8.44 -11.79 18.96
C ASN A 285 7.07 -11.61 19.64
N VAL A 286 6.19 -10.67 19.32
CA VAL A 286 4.79 -10.58 19.87
C VAL A 286 3.83 -11.08 18.80
N GLN A 287 4.37 -11.32 17.60
CA GLN A 287 4.12 -12.56 16.86
C GLN A 287 4.41 -13.85 17.68
N ASN A 288 4.77 -13.82 18.98
CA ASN A 288 4.77 -14.98 19.90
C ASN A 288 3.35 -15.50 20.19
N ASN A 289 2.52 -15.64 19.15
CA ASN A 289 1.42 -16.58 19.24
C ASN A 289 0.42 -16.24 20.36
N TYR A 290 0.30 -14.98 20.81
CA TYR A 290 -0.57 -14.63 21.94
C TYR A 290 -1.31 -13.29 21.77
N ILE A 291 -2.64 -13.34 21.77
CA ILE A 291 -3.53 -12.18 21.72
C ILE A 291 -4.18 -11.97 23.09
N CYS A 292 -3.91 -10.81 23.69
CA CYS A 292 -4.50 -10.41 24.96
C CYS A 292 -5.63 -9.39 24.72
N LEU A 293 -6.88 -9.81 24.92
CA LEU A 293 -8.06 -8.99 24.64
C LEU A 293 -8.27 -7.93 25.73
N ASP A 294 -8.12 -6.67 25.33
CA ASP A 294 -8.48 -5.50 26.14
C ASP A 294 -9.71 -4.80 25.53
N ILE A 295 -10.80 -4.74 26.30
CA ILE A 295 -12.12 -4.25 25.84
C ILE A 295 -12.45 -2.86 26.41
N ASN A 296 -11.59 -2.31 27.28
CA ASN A 296 -11.93 -1.09 28.03
C ASN A 296 -11.60 0.21 27.27
N GLU A 297 -10.74 0.14 26.24
CA GLU A 297 -10.38 1.28 25.40
C GLU A 297 -10.65 0.96 23.95
N MET A 298 -11.76 1.46 23.41
CA MET A 298 -12.10 1.30 22.00
C MET A 298 -12.50 2.64 21.38
N ALA A 299 -12.06 2.87 20.15
CA ALA A 299 -12.46 4.03 19.35
C ALA A 299 -13.67 3.67 18.49
N GLU A 300 -14.48 4.67 18.13
CA GLU A 300 -15.48 4.49 17.08
C GLU A 300 -14.77 4.27 15.73
N SER A 301 -15.30 3.34 14.91
CA SER A 301 -14.77 3.12 13.56
C SER A 301 -15.11 4.32 12.66
N ASN A 302 -14.09 4.98 12.12
CA ASN A 302 -14.26 6.06 11.13
C ASN A 302 -14.31 5.51 9.69
N ASN A 303 -15.28 6.00 8.91
CA ASN A 303 -15.47 5.88 7.45
C ASN A 303 -15.02 4.58 6.75
N ASP A 304 -15.91 3.59 6.69
CA ASP A 304 -15.75 2.36 5.88
C ASP A 304 -16.74 2.35 4.69
N ALA A 305 -16.83 3.43 3.92
CA ALA A 305 -17.80 3.47 2.83
C ALA A 305 -17.35 2.55 1.68
N ILE A 306 -18.27 1.77 1.13
CA ILE A 306 -18.02 0.93 -0.05
C ILE A 306 -18.89 1.42 -1.19
N VAL A 307 -18.29 1.54 -2.38
CA VAL A 307 -19.00 1.80 -3.62
C VAL A 307 -19.13 0.49 -4.39
N ILE A 308 -20.35 -0.01 -4.55
CA ILE A 308 -20.64 -1.17 -5.41
C ILE A 308 -20.93 -0.64 -6.80
N GLN A 309 -20.02 -0.93 -7.73
CA GLN A 309 -20.08 -0.48 -9.11
C GLN A 309 -20.88 -1.46 -9.96
N ILE A 310 -21.83 -0.94 -10.73
CA ILE A 310 -22.70 -1.71 -11.62
C ILE A 310 -22.55 -1.17 -13.04
N HIS A 311 -22.29 -2.05 -14.01
CA HIS A 311 -22.00 -1.66 -15.39
C HIS A 311 -23.07 -2.10 -16.40
N SER A 312 -24.04 -2.92 -15.98
CA SER A 312 -25.10 -3.42 -16.87
C SER A 312 -26.49 -3.43 -16.24
N LEU A 313 -27.52 -3.46 -17.08
CA LEU A 313 -28.90 -3.62 -16.63
C LEU A 313 -29.14 -5.00 -15.99
N GLU A 314 -28.42 -6.03 -16.44
CA GLU A 314 -28.51 -7.38 -15.87
C GLU A 314 -27.97 -7.41 -14.44
N GLU A 315 -26.79 -6.83 -14.21
CA GLU A 315 -26.23 -6.66 -12.86
C GLU A 315 -27.17 -5.88 -11.94
N PHE A 316 -27.75 -4.78 -12.46
CA PHE A 316 -28.74 -3.98 -11.74
C PHE A 316 -29.93 -4.83 -11.28
N ARG A 317 -30.57 -5.57 -12.20
CA ARG A 317 -31.71 -6.44 -11.86
C ARG A 317 -31.32 -7.54 -10.87
N ASN A 318 -30.20 -8.23 -11.15
CA ASN A 318 -29.72 -9.32 -10.30
C ASN A 318 -29.44 -8.85 -8.87
N LEU A 319 -28.85 -7.67 -8.69
CA LEU A 319 -28.55 -7.14 -7.36
C LEU A 319 -29.82 -6.97 -6.49
N PHE A 320 -30.93 -6.57 -7.10
CA PHE A 320 -32.18 -6.28 -6.39
C PHE A 320 -33.11 -7.49 -6.27
N ASP A 321 -33.09 -8.39 -7.25
CA ASP A 321 -33.98 -9.57 -7.31
C ASP A 321 -33.37 -10.81 -6.64
N ASN A 322 -32.04 -10.94 -6.63
CA ASN A 322 -31.37 -12.13 -6.11
C ASN A 322 -31.26 -12.10 -4.58
N GLN A 323 -31.97 -13.03 -3.92
CA GLN A 323 -31.92 -13.16 -2.47
C GLN A 323 -30.51 -13.43 -1.93
N SER A 324 -29.66 -14.13 -2.69
CA SER A 324 -28.28 -14.42 -2.29
C SER A 324 -27.39 -13.18 -2.28
N MET A 325 -27.78 -12.07 -2.93
CA MET A 325 -27.03 -10.81 -2.95
C MET A 325 -27.45 -9.84 -1.83
N ARG A 326 -28.45 -10.19 -1.00
CA ARG A 326 -28.96 -9.29 0.05
C ARG A 326 -27.92 -8.90 1.10
N TYR A 327 -26.93 -9.75 1.36
CA TYR A 327 -25.83 -9.44 2.28
C TYR A 327 -25.03 -8.20 1.87
N ILE A 328 -25.03 -7.83 0.58
CA ILE A 328 -24.31 -6.65 0.07
C ILE A 328 -24.80 -5.36 0.74
N PHE A 329 -26.07 -5.37 1.14
CA PHE A 329 -26.75 -4.23 1.76
C PHE A 329 -26.69 -4.25 3.29
N GLU A 330 -26.00 -5.22 3.89
CA GLU A 330 -25.71 -5.19 5.31
C GLU A 330 -24.96 -3.89 5.66
N GLY A 331 -25.59 -2.99 6.41
CA GLY A 331 -24.99 -1.67 6.72
C GLY A 331 -25.21 -0.61 5.65
N SER A 332 -26.36 -0.70 4.96
CA SER A 332 -26.81 0.11 3.83
C SER A 332 -26.45 1.60 3.84
N GLN A 333 -26.31 2.27 4.99
CA GLN A 333 -25.88 3.67 5.04
C GLN A 333 -24.43 3.91 4.59
N LYS A 334 -23.55 2.92 4.73
CA LYS A 334 -22.15 2.97 4.29
C LYS A 334 -21.94 2.43 2.87
N VAL A 335 -22.98 1.88 2.24
CA VAL A 335 -22.92 1.34 0.88
C VAL A 335 -23.50 2.36 -0.10
N LEU A 336 -22.74 2.65 -1.16
CA LEU A 336 -23.18 3.43 -2.31
C LEU A 336 -23.20 2.51 -3.53
N VAL A 337 -24.37 2.27 -4.11
CA VAL A 337 -24.48 1.57 -5.39
C VAL A 337 -24.27 2.60 -6.51
N TYR A 338 -23.18 2.51 -7.24
CA TYR A 338 -22.88 3.41 -8.35
C TYR A 338 -23.19 2.75 -9.69
N CYS A 339 -24.30 3.19 -10.29
CA CYS A 339 -24.80 2.74 -11.57
C CYS A 339 -24.12 3.50 -12.72
N MET A 340 -23.21 2.81 -13.40
CA MET A 340 -22.52 3.23 -14.62
C MET A 340 -23.12 2.49 -15.82
N ILE A 341 -24.44 2.68 -16.00
CA ILE A 341 -25.24 1.99 -17.01
C ILE A 341 -25.69 3.03 -18.03
N ASP A 342 -25.66 2.66 -19.30
CA ASP A 342 -26.24 3.45 -20.37
C ASP A 342 -27.72 3.83 -20.07
N VAL A 343 -28.05 5.11 -20.21
CA VAL A 343 -29.36 5.64 -19.80
C VAL A 343 -30.49 5.08 -20.68
N GLU A 344 -30.24 4.81 -21.96
CA GLU A 344 -31.25 4.25 -22.87
C GLU A 344 -31.60 2.83 -22.47
N SER A 345 -30.61 2.06 -22.00
CA SER A 345 -30.83 0.75 -21.41
C SER A 345 -31.68 0.82 -20.12
N LEU A 346 -31.46 1.84 -19.28
CA LEU A 346 -32.26 2.08 -18.06
C LEU A 346 -33.69 2.56 -18.37
N ARG A 347 -33.89 3.31 -19.46
CA ARG A 347 -35.19 3.87 -19.85
C ARG A 347 -36.29 2.80 -19.99
N GLY A 348 -35.94 1.65 -20.56
CA GLY A 348 -36.87 0.52 -20.72
C GLY A 348 -37.12 -0.28 -19.45
N ALA A 349 -36.28 -0.09 -18.42
CA ALA A 349 -36.28 -0.92 -17.22
C ALA A 349 -37.34 -0.52 -16.18
N PHE A 350 -38.02 0.62 -16.31
CA PHE A 350 -39.02 1.08 -15.33
C PHE A 350 -40.47 0.93 -15.83
N THR A 351 -40.68 0.13 -16.87
CA THR A 351 -41.95 0.07 -17.62
C THR A 351 -42.89 -1.08 -17.21
N THR A 352 -42.46 -2.03 -16.38
CA THR A 352 -43.28 -3.20 -15.98
C THR A 352 -43.53 -3.29 -14.47
N ASP A 353 -44.61 -3.98 -14.06
CA ASP A 353 -44.96 -4.23 -12.64
C ASP A 353 -43.90 -5.04 -11.87
N VAL A 354 -43.06 -5.82 -12.57
CA VAL A 354 -41.95 -6.58 -11.96
C VAL A 354 -40.81 -5.65 -11.55
N ASP A 355 -40.54 -4.63 -12.35
CA ASP A 355 -39.50 -3.64 -12.10
C ASP A 355 -39.87 -2.66 -10.96
N CYS A 356 -41.14 -2.62 -10.54
CA CYS A 356 -41.61 -1.92 -9.35
C CYS A 356 -41.07 -2.52 -8.03
N GLY A 357 -40.58 -3.77 -8.09
CA GLY A 357 -39.83 -4.42 -7.01
C GLY A 357 -38.55 -3.66 -6.64
N PHE A 358 -37.87 -3.03 -7.60
CA PHE A 358 -36.71 -2.17 -7.35
C PHE A 358 -37.09 -0.95 -6.51
N ILE A 359 -38.14 -0.23 -6.90
CA ILE A 359 -38.58 0.97 -6.15
C ILE A 359 -38.87 0.57 -4.72
N LYS A 360 -39.64 -0.50 -4.51
CA LYS A 360 -39.93 -1.03 -3.17
C LYS A 360 -38.67 -1.47 -2.41
N PHE A 361 -37.70 -2.08 -3.09
CA PHE A 361 -36.42 -2.50 -2.50
C PHE A 361 -35.61 -1.31 -1.99
N VAL A 362 -35.41 -0.29 -2.83
CA VAL A 362 -34.64 0.92 -2.50
C VAL A 362 -35.24 1.65 -1.31
N LEU A 363 -36.57 1.79 -1.28
CA LEU A 363 -37.27 2.48 -0.19
C LEU A 363 -37.20 1.68 1.12
N ASN A 364 -37.23 0.33 1.07
CA ASN A 364 -37.19 -0.52 2.26
C ASN A 364 -35.80 -0.68 2.86
N ILE A 365 -34.74 -0.73 2.04
CA ILE A 365 -33.39 -1.08 2.50
C ILE A 365 -32.54 0.16 2.80
N ASN A 366 -33.01 1.34 2.37
CA ASN A 366 -32.36 2.65 2.65
C ASN A 366 -30.91 2.70 2.13
N VAL A 367 -30.71 2.26 0.89
CA VAL A 367 -29.41 2.19 0.21
C VAL A 367 -29.18 3.47 -0.60
N ASN A 368 -27.96 4.01 -0.56
CA ASN A 368 -27.57 5.11 -1.44
C ASN A 368 -27.31 4.61 -2.86
N ILE A 369 -27.89 5.26 -3.86
CA ILE A 369 -27.71 4.94 -5.28
C ILE A 369 -27.19 6.18 -5.98
N ALA A 370 -26.20 6.04 -6.83
CA ALA A 370 -25.65 7.08 -7.68
C ALA A 370 -25.81 6.68 -9.15
N PHE A 371 -26.25 7.60 -10.00
CA PHE A 371 -26.30 7.40 -11.45
C PHE A 371 -25.27 8.29 -12.13
N GLN A 372 -24.49 7.70 -13.05
CA GLN A 372 -23.55 8.46 -13.87
C GLN A 372 -24.30 9.32 -14.90
N ILE A 373 -23.82 10.55 -15.10
CA ILE A 373 -24.30 11.49 -16.10
C ILE A 373 -23.10 11.96 -16.93
N GLN A 374 -23.13 11.70 -18.23
CA GLN A 374 -22.10 12.07 -19.19
C GLN A 374 -22.54 13.24 -20.08
N THR A 375 -23.84 13.40 -20.34
CA THR A 375 -24.38 14.40 -21.28
C THR A 375 -25.58 15.20 -20.74
N ASP A 376 -25.89 16.34 -21.37
CA ASP A 376 -27.07 17.16 -21.03
C ASP A 376 -28.38 16.46 -21.41
N GLU A 377 -28.34 15.62 -22.45
CA GLU A 377 -29.48 14.85 -22.93
C GLU A 377 -29.91 13.80 -21.90
N GLU A 378 -28.94 13.10 -21.28
CA GLU A 378 -29.19 12.15 -20.18
C GLU A 378 -29.95 12.79 -19.01
N VAL A 379 -29.64 14.05 -18.67
CA VAL A 379 -30.33 14.76 -17.58
C VAL A 379 -31.83 14.92 -17.91
N ASN A 380 -32.18 15.18 -19.17
CA ASN A 380 -33.59 15.20 -19.58
C ASN A 380 -34.25 13.85 -19.39
N ILE A 381 -33.60 12.77 -19.83
CA ILE A 381 -34.16 11.40 -19.71
C ILE A 381 -34.37 11.04 -18.24
N TYR A 382 -33.40 11.32 -17.37
CA TYR A 382 -33.54 11.06 -15.93
C TYR A 382 -34.66 11.85 -15.28
N ILE A 383 -34.80 13.14 -15.60
CA ILE A 383 -35.83 14.00 -14.99
C ILE A 383 -37.22 13.70 -15.58
N ASP A 384 -37.34 13.78 -16.91
CA ASP A 384 -38.62 13.81 -17.59
C ASP A 384 -39.24 12.41 -17.72
N GLU A 385 -38.42 11.36 -17.80
CA GLU A 385 -38.89 9.99 -17.99
C GLU A 385 -38.75 9.15 -16.72
N ILE A 386 -37.52 8.90 -16.25
CA ILE A 386 -37.26 7.97 -15.15
C ILE A 386 -37.86 8.48 -13.83
N TYR A 387 -37.58 9.74 -13.46
CA TYR A 387 -38.10 10.31 -12.22
C TYR A 387 -39.62 10.54 -12.27
N SER A 388 -40.16 10.91 -13.42
CA SER A 388 -41.61 11.02 -13.61
C SER A 388 -42.33 9.69 -13.41
N GLN A 389 -41.78 8.59 -13.94
CA GLN A 389 -42.33 7.23 -13.73
C GLN A 389 -42.28 6.83 -12.27
N TYR A 390 -41.14 7.04 -11.59
CA TYR A 390 -41.01 6.83 -10.15
C TYR A 390 -42.08 7.61 -9.36
N LYS A 391 -42.25 8.89 -9.67
CA LYS A 391 -43.24 9.74 -8.98
C LYS A 391 -44.66 9.24 -9.19
N SER A 392 -45.01 8.85 -10.42
CA SER A 392 -46.32 8.26 -10.72
C SER A 392 -46.55 6.95 -9.95
N TYR A 393 -45.50 6.15 -9.75
CA TYR A 393 -45.59 4.89 -9.01
C TYR A 393 -45.78 5.12 -7.50
N VAL A 394 -45.01 6.01 -6.89
CA VAL A 394 -45.18 6.34 -5.45
C VAL A 394 -46.57 6.94 -5.20
N GLN A 395 -47.08 7.76 -6.12
CA GLN A 395 -48.45 8.30 -6.03
C GLN A 395 -49.53 7.22 -6.08
N SER A 396 -49.30 6.10 -6.79
CA SER A 396 -50.24 4.98 -6.84
C SER A 396 -50.09 3.99 -5.67
N HIS A 397 -49.07 4.15 -4.83
CA HIS A 397 -48.75 3.28 -3.69
C HIS A 397 -48.56 4.09 -2.39
N PRO A 398 -49.64 4.56 -1.75
CA PRO A 398 -49.60 5.47 -0.60
C PRO A 398 -48.90 4.93 0.64
N GLU A 399 -48.69 3.61 0.72
CA GLU A 399 -47.92 2.95 1.77
C GLU A 399 -46.41 3.25 1.71
N LEU A 400 -45.92 3.77 0.58
CA LEU A 400 -44.53 4.16 0.38
C LEU A 400 -44.32 5.62 0.82
N LEU A 401 -43.38 5.85 1.75
CA LEU A 401 -43.04 7.20 2.23
C LEU A 401 -42.30 7.99 1.13
N GLU A 402 -42.87 9.12 0.70
CA GLU A 402 -42.34 9.96 -0.41
C GLU A 402 -40.92 10.52 -0.14
N ASP A 403 -40.53 10.67 1.13
CA ASP A 403 -39.21 11.21 1.54
C ASP A 403 -38.04 10.21 1.41
N SER A 404 -38.30 8.94 1.11
CA SER A 404 -37.24 7.91 1.12
C SER A 404 -36.34 7.90 -0.13
N MET A 405 -36.67 8.67 -1.17
CA MET A 405 -35.79 8.78 -2.35
C MET A 405 -34.47 9.53 -2.06
N HIS A 406 -34.30 10.20 -0.91
CA HIS A 406 -33.11 10.97 -0.51
C HIS A 406 -31.75 10.26 -0.71
N SER A 407 -31.76 8.95 -0.93
CA SER A 407 -30.60 8.12 -1.19
C SER A 407 -30.11 8.14 -2.65
N VAL A 408 -30.85 8.72 -3.60
CA VAL A 408 -30.45 8.81 -5.01
C VAL A 408 -29.63 10.08 -5.31
N SER A 409 -28.52 9.89 -6.00
CA SER A 409 -27.52 10.91 -6.35
C SER A 409 -27.19 10.89 -7.84
N TYR A 410 -26.70 12.01 -8.37
CA TYR A 410 -26.24 12.10 -9.77
C TYR A 410 -24.76 12.47 -9.80
N VAL A 411 -23.96 11.73 -10.57
CA VAL A 411 -22.50 11.88 -10.63
C VAL A 411 -22.11 12.33 -12.03
N PHE A 412 -21.54 13.52 -12.15
CA PHE A 412 -21.14 14.09 -13.44
C PHE A 412 -19.67 13.80 -13.76
N ASP A 413 -19.34 13.54 -15.03
CA ASP A 413 -17.95 13.37 -15.47
C ASP A 413 -17.38 14.66 -16.10
N LEU A 414 -16.31 15.20 -15.52
CA LEU A 414 -15.65 16.42 -16.04
C LEU A 414 -14.91 16.22 -17.35
N SER A 415 -14.60 14.99 -17.72
CA SER A 415 -13.99 14.68 -19.01
C SER A 415 -14.98 14.81 -20.16
N THR A 416 -16.29 14.64 -19.89
CA THR A 416 -17.35 14.69 -20.91
C THR A 416 -18.19 15.96 -20.83
N MET A 417 -18.34 16.56 -19.64
CA MET A 417 -19.19 17.74 -19.44
C MET A 417 -18.43 18.89 -18.75
N PRO A 418 -18.36 20.09 -19.36
CA PRO A 418 -17.74 21.26 -18.73
C PRO A 418 -18.46 21.67 -17.44
N LEU A 419 -17.70 22.14 -16.44
CA LEU A 419 -18.23 22.48 -15.11
C LEU A 419 -19.38 23.51 -15.14
N LYS A 420 -19.37 24.43 -16.10
CA LYS A 420 -20.44 25.42 -16.28
C LYS A 420 -21.77 24.75 -16.69
N GLU A 421 -21.71 23.71 -17.50
CA GLU A 421 -22.89 22.94 -17.91
C GLU A 421 -23.39 22.06 -16.77
N ILE A 422 -22.48 21.40 -16.05
CA ILE A 422 -22.80 20.67 -14.82
C ILE A 422 -23.56 21.56 -13.84
N TYR A 423 -23.08 22.78 -13.60
CA TYR A 423 -23.76 23.72 -12.69
C TYR A 423 -25.19 24.08 -13.15
N ARG A 424 -25.41 24.24 -14.47
CA ARG A 424 -26.76 24.46 -15.02
C ARG A 424 -27.66 23.25 -14.78
N ASN A 425 -27.13 22.04 -14.95
CA ASN A 425 -27.85 20.80 -14.73
C ASN A 425 -28.17 20.52 -13.27
N ILE A 426 -27.27 20.85 -12.35
CA ILE A 426 -27.55 20.84 -10.90
C ILE A 426 -28.76 21.72 -10.58
N ILE A 427 -28.77 22.97 -11.05
CA ILE A 427 -29.91 23.89 -10.82
C ILE A 427 -31.19 23.32 -11.44
N LYS A 428 -31.10 22.72 -12.63
CA LYS A 428 -32.23 22.11 -13.31
C LYS A 428 -32.81 20.97 -12.46
N ILE A 429 -32.00 20.00 -12.04
CA ILE A 429 -32.42 18.88 -11.20
C ILE A 429 -33.02 19.37 -9.86
N GLN A 430 -32.38 20.35 -9.22
CA GLN A 430 -32.85 20.92 -7.94
C GLN A 430 -34.24 21.58 -8.02
N ARG A 431 -34.68 22.03 -9.22
CA ARG A 431 -36.05 22.56 -9.42
C ARG A 431 -37.10 21.46 -9.38
N TYR A 432 -36.77 20.25 -9.82
CA TYR A 432 -37.67 19.10 -9.80
C TYR A 432 -37.60 18.37 -8.46
N ARG A 433 -36.48 18.46 -7.76
CA ARG A 433 -36.22 17.67 -6.55
C ARG A 433 -35.40 18.42 -5.50
N LYS A 434 -35.96 18.62 -4.31
CA LYS A 434 -35.33 19.39 -3.22
C LYS A 434 -34.16 18.69 -2.53
N ASN A 435 -34.28 17.38 -2.30
CA ASN A 435 -33.30 16.58 -1.54
C ASN A 435 -32.63 15.56 -2.46
N VAL A 436 -31.53 15.99 -3.08
CA VAL A 436 -30.71 15.23 -4.02
C VAL A 436 -29.24 15.58 -3.77
N LYS A 437 -28.36 14.58 -3.89
CA LYS A 437 -26.92 14.74 -3.76
C LYS A 437 -26.24 14.70 -5.12
N PHE A 438 -25.10 15.36 -5.22
CA PHE A 438 -24.34 15.46 -6.45
C PHE A 438 -22.90 15.01 -6.24
N GLY A 439 -22.45 14.12 -7.13
CA GLY A 439 -21.05 13.72 -7.22
C GLY A 439 -20.38 14.27 -8.47
N VAL A 440 -19.05 14.20 -8.51
CA VAL A 440 -18.26 14.54 -9.69
C VAL A 440 -17.08 13.58 -9.82
N ASP A 441 -16.86 13.07 -11.03
CA ASP A 441 -15.63 12.38 -11.42
C ASP A 441 -14.59 13.44 -11.82
N ILE A 442 -13.48 13.45 -11.09
CA ILE A 442 -12.37 14.40 -11.27
C ILE A 442 -11.11 13.72 -11.82
N THR A 443 -11.20 12.47 -12.25
CA THR A 443 -10.03 11.66 -12.61
C THR A 443 -9.17 12.31 -13.68
N HIS A 444 -9.81 12.90 -14.71
CA HIS A 444 -9.10 13.62 -15.77
C HIS A 444 -8.26 14.81 -15.26
N LEU A 445 -8.66 15.46 -14.16
CA LEU A 445 -7.90 16.57 -13.59
C LEU A 445 -6.62 16.13 -12.91
N PHE A 446 -6.55 14.88 -12.41
CA PHE A 446 -5.30 14.35 -11.87
C PHE A 446 -4.23 14.35 -12.95
N ASN A 447 -4.55 13.84 -14.14
CA ASN A 447 -3.63 13.81 -15.28
C ASN A 447 -3.29 15.22 -15.85
N GLN A 448 -3.90 16.31 -15.36
CA GLN A 448 -3.68 17.69 -15.83
C GLN A 448 -3.59 18.71 -14.67
N PRO A 449 -2.47 18.77 -13.93
CA PRO A 449 -2.33 19.62 -12.74
C PRO A 449 -2.56 21.13 -12.96
N GLU A 450 -2.27 21.65 -14.17
CA GLU A 450 -2.52 23.06 -14.51
C GLU A 450 -4.02 23.36 -14.69
N ALA A 451 -4.76 22.44 -15.32
CA ALA A 451 -6.20 22.56 -15.49
C ALA A 451 -6.92 22.54 -14.13
N PHE A 452 -6.43 21.68 -13.21
CA PHE A 452 -6.93 21.60 -11.86
C PHE A 452 -6.87 22.96 -11.11
N LYS A 453 -5.71 23.61 -11.09
CA LYS A 453 -5.52 24.90 -10.36
C LYS A 453 -6.51 25.98 -10.80
N ASN A 454 -6.91 25.97 -12.08
CA ASN A 454 -7.87 26.93 -12.60
C ASN A 454 -9.32 26.60 -12.19
N MET A 455 -9.65 25.33 -11.97
CA MET A 455 -11.00 24.84 -11.68
C MET A 455 -11.31 24.68 -10.18
N GLU A 456 -10.28 24.51 -9.35
CA GLU A 456 -10.40 24.26 -7.90
C GLU A 456 -11.34 25.26 -7.18
N PRO A 457 -11.25 26.60 -7.37
CA PRO A 457 -12.15 27.52 -6.67
C PRO A 457 -13.62 27.35 -7.08
N GLN A 458 -13.87 26.95 -8.33
CA GLN A 458 -15.22 26.73 -8.86
C GLN A 458 -15.83 25.45 -8.29
N LEU A 459 -15.05 24.37 -8.22
CA LEU A 459 -15.45 23.11 -7.58
C LEU A 459 -15.80 23.33 -6.10
N LYS A 460 -14.96 24.10 -5.38
CA LYS A 460 -15.20 24.46 -3.97
C LYS A 460 -16.53 25.21 -3.77
N ARG A 461 -16.88 26.10 -4.71
CA ARG A 461 -18.11 26.90 -4.67
C ARG A 461 -19.37 26.08 -4.96
N ILE A 462 -19.30 25.11 -5.87
CA ILE A 462 -20.44 24.25 -6.20
C ILE A 462 -20.72 23.31 -5.02
N GLY A 463 -19.66 22.75 -4.41
CA GLY A 463 -19.78 21.97 -3.18
C GLY A 463 -20.43 20.61 -3.39
N PHE A 464 -19.88 19.79 -4.30
CA PHE A 464 -20.32 18.41 -4.49
C PHE A 464 -20.23 17.59 -3.19
N ASP A 465 -21.17 16.65 -3.03
CA ASP A 465 -21.24 15.70 -1.91
C ASP A 465 -20.16 14.62 -2.02
N TYR A 466 -19.80 14.24 -3.26
CA TYR A 466 -18.92 13.12 -3.57
C TYR A 466 -17.92 13.49 -4.66
N TYR A 467 -16.67 13.04 -4.51
CA TYR A 467 -15.63 13.17 -5.52
C TYR A 467 -15.09 11.79 -5.86
N PHE A 468 -15.09 11.42 -7.13
CA PHE A 468 -14.64 10.11 -7.60
C PHE A 468 -13.31 10.23 -8.32
N ILE A 469 -12.44 9.25 -8.04
CA ILE A 469 -11.15 9.06 -8.70
C ILE A 469 -11.13 7.62 -9.20
N ASP A 470 -11.14 7.43 -10.50
CA ASP A 470 -11.05 6.12 -11.14
C ASP A 470 -9.58 5.73 -11.32
N ASN A 471 -9.11 4.81 -10.50
CA ASN A 471 -7.72 4.37 -10.49
C ASN A 471 -7.28 3.81 -11.86
N HIS A 472 -8.17 3.16 -12.60
CA HIS A 472 -7.86 2.57 -13.91
C HIS A 472 -7.63 3.63 -15.00
N LYS A 473 -8.16 4.85 -14.83
CA LYS A 473 -7.99 5.96 -15.79
C LYS A 473 -6.84 6.91 -15.43
N LEU A 474 -6.12 6.66 -14.33
CA LEU A 474 -4.94 7.45 -13.94
C LEU A 474 -3.72 7.05 -14.77
N SER A 475 -2.86 8.02 -15.13
CA SER A 475 -1.59 7.70 -15.80
C SER A 475 -0.58 7.02 -14.85
N SER A 476 0.44 6.37 -15.42
CA SER A 476 1.48 5.63 -14.68
C SER A 476 2.17 6.44 -13.57
N SER A 477 2.28 7.75 -13.74
CA SER A 477 2.82 8.69 -12.74
C SER A 477 2.08 8.71 -11.38
N TYR A 478 0.83 8.21 -11.33
CA TYR A 478 0.04 8.10 -10.09
C TYR A 478 0.10 6.71 -9.47
N LEU A 479 0.49 5.71 -10.26
CA LEU A 479 0.47 4.28 -9.90
C LEU A 479 1.87 3.71 -9.62
N ASN A 480 2.91 4.32 -10.19
CA ASN A 480 4.28 3.81 -10.16
C ASN A 480 5.25 4.80 -9.52
N GLU A 481 5.88 4.38 -8.42
CA GLU A 481 7.28 4.72 -8.19
C GLU A 481 8.10 3.68 -8.95
N ASP A 482 9.10 4.15 -9.70
CA ASP A 482 10.05 3.43 -10.56
C ASP A 482 9.91 1.89 -10.59
N HIS A 483 9.68 1.36 -11.81
CA HIS A 483 9.66 -0.06 -12.21
C HIS A 483 8.26 -0.72 -12.27
N GLU A 484 7.56 -0.53 -13.41
CA GLU A 484 6.28 -1.18 -13.76
C GLU A 484 6.33 -2.71 -13.85
N GLU A 485 7.51 -3.32 -13.92
CA GLU A 485 7.66 -4.79 -14.05
C GLU A 485 8.16 -5.47 -12.76
N LEU A 486 8.41 -4.69 -11.70
CA LEU A 486 8.82 -5.25 -10.42
C LEU A 486 7.60 -5.29 -9.50
N LEU A 487 7.16 -6.50 -9.15
CA LEU A 487 6.28 -6.66 -7.99
C LEU A 487 7.02 -6.09 -6.78
N THR A 488 6.32 -5.42 -5.86
CA THR A 488 6.92 -4.79 -4.67
C THR A 488 6.12 -5.15 -3.43
N LYS A 489 6.76 -5.15 -2.24
CA LYS A 489 6.14 -5.37 -0.92
C LYS A 489 4.91 -4.50 -0.69
N GLU A 490 4.94 -3.27 -1.20
CA GLU A 490 3.77 -2.41 -1.16
C GLU A 490 2.75 -2.82 -2.23
N VAL A 491 1.88 -3.77 -1.86
CA VAL A 491 0.74 -4.20 -2.68
C VAL A 491 -0.23 -3.03 -2.93
N PHE A 492 -0.32 -2.07 -2.00
CA PHE A 492 -1.20 -0.89 -2.11
C PHE A 492 -0.39 0.41 -2.11
N LYS A 493 -0.52 1.20 -3.18
CA LYS A 493 0.18 2.48 -3.35
C LYS A 493 -0.84 3.63 -3.43
N PHE A 494 -1.13 4.27 -2.31
CA PHE A 494 -2.03 5.44 -2.25
C PHE A 494 -1.30 6.76 -1.97
N SER A 495 -0.01 6.70 -1.64
CA SER A 495 0.82 7.83 -1.24
C SER A 495 0.90 8.92 -2.31
N ASN A 496 1.09 8.53 -3.58
CA ASN A 496 1.17 9.47 -4.70
C ASN A 496 -0.15 10.22 -4.91
N ILE A 497 -1.27 9.50 -4.90
CA ILE A 497 -2.60 10.10 -5.02
C ILE A 497 -2.84 11.07 -3.86
N LYS A 498 -2.53 10.68 -2.62
CA LYS A 498 -2.67 11.54 -1.43
C LYS A 498 -1.80 12.78 -1.47
N LYS A 499 -0.53 12.64 -1.87
CA LYS A 499 0.40 13.77 -2.00
C LYS A 499 -0.15 14.80 -2.97
N ILE A 500 -0.66 14.34 -4.11
CA ILE A 500 -1.22 15.23 -5.13
C ILE A 500 -2.52 15.86 -4.64
N MET A 501 -3.40 15.11 -3.96
CA MET A 501 -4.59 15.66 -3.30
C MET A 501 -4.25 16.75 -2.27
N SER A 502 -3.15 16.57 -1.53
CA SER A 502 -2.62 17.55 -0.57
C SER A 502 -2.15 18.83 -1.28
N GLU A 503 -1.34 18.68 -2.34
CA GLU A 503 -0.90 19.79 -3.20
C GLU A 503 -2.09 20.53 -3.84
N MET A 504 -3.20 19.82 -4.06
CA MET A 504 -4.46 20.33 -4.59
C MET A 504 -5.38 20.97 -3.53
N GLN A 505 -5.02 20.98 -2.24
CA GLN A 505 -5.81 21.52 -1.13
C GLN A 505 -7.25 20.97 -1.07
N LEU A 506 -7.35 19.67 -1.31
CA LEU A 506 -8.60 18.95 -1.47
C LEU A 506 -8.96 18.07 -0.28
N GLU A 507 -8.08 17.95 0.71
CA GLU A 507 -8.09 16.95 1.80
C GLU A 507 -9.39 16.83 2.60
N GLU A 508 -10.18 17.90 2.75
CA GLU A 508 -11.39 17.92 3.59
C GLU A 508 -12.65 17.34 2.91
N ARG A 509 -12.57 16.84 1.67
CA ARG A 509 -13.75 16.29 0.95
C ARG A 509 -13.84 14.76 1.02
N LYS A 510 -15.02 14.24 0.67
CA LYS A 510 -15.31 12.81 0.60
C LYS A 510 -14.88 12.24 -0.77
N TYR A 511 -13.70 11.65 -0.83
CA TYR A 511 -13.18 11.00 -2.03
C TYR A 511 -13.45 9.50 -2.03
N TYR A 512 -13.95 9.00 -3.15
CA TYR A 512 -14.05 7.58 -3.42
C TYR A 512 -13.01 7.19 -4.47
N LEU A 513 -12.17 6.21 -4.14
CA LEU A 513 -11.25 5.60 -5.11
C LEU A 513 -11.96 4.42 -5.77
N LEU A 514 -12.25 4.52 -7.06
CA LEU A 514 -12.87 3.47 -7.86
C LEU A 514 -11.81 2.55 -8.47
N ASN A 515 -12.21 1.31 -8.79
CA ASN A 515 -11.40 0.31 -9.50
C ASN A 515 -10.04 0.05 -8.85
N VAL A 516 -10.04 -0.29 -7.54
CA VAL A 516 -8.82 -0.69 -6.83
C VAL A 516 -8.16 -1.87 -7.55
N HIS A 517 -6.86 -1.75 -7.81
CA HIS A 517 -6.10 -2.76 -8.54
C HIS A 517 -5.97 -4.09 -7.78
N ASN A 518 -6.26 -5.16 -8.49
CA ASN A 518 -6.11 -6.56 -8.15
C ASN A 518 -4.76 -7.04 -8.71
N ASN A 519 -3.68 -6.53 -8.10
CA ASN A 519 -2.32 -6.85 -8.51
C ASN A 519 -1.91 -8.25 -8.03
N PHE A 520 -0.92 -8.84 -8.70
CA PHE A 520 -0.25 -10.05 -8.24
C PHE A 520 0.58 -9.80 -6.98
N LEU A 521 0.82 -10.86 -6.20
CA LEU A 521 1.62 -10.80 -4.99
C LEU A 521 3.11 -10.87 -5.33
N LEU A 522 3.95 -10.12 -4.60
CA LEU A 522 5.40 -10.15 -4.76
C LEU A 522 6.01 -11.56 -4.71
N ASN A 523 5.40 -12.45 -3.96
CA ASN A 523 5.94 -13.78 -3.68
C ASN A 523 5.30 -14.88 -4.52
N ASP A 524 4.30 -14.51 -5.32
CA ASP A 524 3.54 -15.46 -6.10
C ASP A 524 2.99 -14.76 -7.35
N ASP A 525 3.68 -14.97 -8.47
CA ASP A 525 3.31 -14.46 -9.79
C ASP A 525 1.97 -15.00 -10.31
N HIS A 526 1.38 -15.98 -9.61
CA HIS A 526 0.12 -16.60 -9.97
C HIS A 526 -1.02 -16.22 -9.03
N MET A 527 -0.72 -15.68 -7.85
CA MET A 527 -1.72 -15.30 -6.87
C MET A 527 -2.06 -13.82 -6.97
N GLU A 528 -3.34 -13.53 -7.22
CA GLU A 528 -3.85 -12.16 -7.24
C GLU A 528 -4.28 -11.68 -5.84
N LEU A 529 -4.32 -10.36 -5.62
CA LEU A 529 -4.81 -9.75 -4.37
C LEU A 529 -6.17 -10.31 -3.92
N ILE A 530 -7.10 -10.51 -4.85
CA ILE A 530 -8.45 -11.02 -4.56
C ILE A 530 -8.44 -12.47 -4.05
N GLU A 531 -7.34 -13.19 -4.24
CA GLU A 531 -7.14 -14.56 -3.77
C GLU A 531 -6.58 -14.62 -2.35
N SER A 532 -6.24 -13.47 -1.76
CA SER A 532 -5.69 -13.38 -0.40
C SER A 532 -6.66 -12.71 0.58
N PRO A 533 -7.35 -13.48 1.44
CA PRO A 533 -8.15 -12.91 2.53
C PRO A 533 -7.40 -11.90 3.42
N PRO A 534 -6.17 -12.18 3.92
CA PRO A 534 -5.46 -11.23 4.78
C PRO A 534 -5.03 -9.96 4.05
N LEU A 535 -4.64 -10.04 2.77
CA LEU A 535 -4.33 -8.84 1.99
C LEU A 535 -5.57 -8.03 1.65
N LEU A 536 -6.71 -8.65 1.34
CA LEU A 536 -7.97 -7.92 1.18
C LEU A 536 -8.31 -7.13 2.46
N MET A 537 -8.17 -7.74 3.63
CA MET A 537 -8.34 -7.03 4.91
C MET A 537 -7.36 -5.86 5.08
N SER A 538 -6.08 -6.07 4.75
CA SER A 538 -5.04 -5.03 4.79
C SER A 538 -5.33 -3.89 3.80
N MET A 539 -5.83 -4.21 2.61
CA MET A 539 -6.25 -3.25 1.58
C MET A 539 -7.31 -2.30 2.12
N PHE A 540 -8.41 -2.82 2.67
CA PHE A 540 -9.47 -1.99 3.24
C PHE A 540 -8.97 -1.17 4.43
N LYS A 541 -8.05 -1.72 5.25
CA LYS A 541 -7.38 -0.96 6.32
C LYS A 541 -6.57 0.21 5.76
N LYS A 542 -5.70 -0.01 4.78
CA LYS A 542 -4.88 1.05 4.17
C LYS A 542 -5.73 2.07 3.41
N ALA A 543 -6.81 1.63 2.74
CA ALA A 543 -7.71 2.52 2.01
C ALA A 543 -8.45 3.50 2.93
N ARG A 544 -8.92 3.05 4.10
CA ARG A 544 -9.62 3.90 5.09
C ARG A 544 -8.78 5.05 5.63
N GLY A 545 -7.46 4.88 5.69
CA GLY A 545 -6.53 5.96 6.05
C GLY A 545 -6.33 7.02 4.95
N ASN A 546 -6.84 6.78 3.73
CA ASN A 546 -6.54 7.61 2.56
C ASN A 546 -7.79 8.12 1.83
N PHE A 547 -8.90 7.37 1.84
CA PHE A 547 -10.13 7.69 1.11
C PHE A 547 -11.37 7.56 2.00
N PHE A 548 -12.45 8.25 1.63
CA PHE A 548 -13.74 8.12 2.30
C PHE A 548 -14.38 6.75 2.01
N GLY A 549 -14.14 6.20 0.82
CA GLY A 549 -14.52 4.84 0.47
C GLY A 549 -13.81 4.31 -0.77
N VAL A 550 -14.03 3.02 -1.06
CA VAL A 550 -13.43 2.32 -2.19
C VAL A 550 -14.47 1.66 -3.08
N GLY A 551 -14.21 1.64 -4.37
CA GLY A 551 -15.04 1.00 -5.39
C GLY A 551 -14.67 -0.46 -5.61
N ILE A 552 -15.70 -1.30 -5.65
CA ILE A 552 -15.66 -2.73 -5.95
C ILE A 552 -16.68 -2.99 -7.04
N ASP A 553 -16.32 -3.72 -8.08
CA ASP A 553 -17.27 -4.15 -9.09
C ASP A 553 -18.20 -5.25 -8.53
N LEU A 554 -19.49 -5.18 -8.86
CA LEU A 554 -20.39 -6.28 -8.51
C LEU A 554 -19.94 -7.57 -9.22
N VAL A 555 -19.64 -7.47 -10.52
CA VAL A 555 -19.18 -8.56 -11.38
C VAL A 555 -17.87 -8.17 -12.07
N LYS A 556 -16.92 -9.11 -12.19
CA LYS A 556 -15.64 -8.92 -12.91
C LYS A 556 -15.86 -8.43 -14.35
N GLN A 557 -15.25 -7.31 -14.72
CA GLN A 557 -15.32 -6.72 -16.07
C GLN A 557 -14.15 -7.21 -16.95
N GLU A 558 -14.37 -7.44 -18.26
CA GLU A 558 -13.35 -8.01 -19.16
C GLU A 558 -12.25 -7.01 -19.55
N ASP A 559 -12.64 -5.76 -19.74
CA ASP A 559 -11.83 -4.63 -20.19
C ASP A 559 -11.08 -3.93 -19.04
N LYS A 560 -11.45 -4.23 -17.78
CA LYS A 560 -10.75 -3.77 -16.57
C LYS A 560 -10.08 -4.96 -15.89
N LYS A 561 -8.97 -5.45 -16.49
CA LYS A 561 -8.27 -6.67 -16.08
C LYS A 561 -7.91 -6.77 -14.59
N HIS A 562 -7.92 -5.66 -13.85
CA HIS A 562 -7.42 -5.60 -12.48
C HIS A 562 -8.37 -4.94 -11.49
N ALA A 563 -9.67 -4.78 -11.71
CA ALA A 563 -10.54 -4.27 -10.63
C ALA A 563 -10.93 -5.38 -9.64
N LEU A 564 -11.07 -5.05 -8.34
CA LEU A 564 -11.66 -5.96 -7.35
C LEU A 564 -13.16 -6.18 -7.60
N TYR A 565 -13.64 -7.41 -7.37
CA TYR A 565 -15.03 -7.80 -7.63
C TYR A 565 -15.65 -8.72 -6.57
N LEU A 566 -16.98 -8.68 -6.42
CA LEU A 566 -17.72 -9.61 -5.55
C LEU A 566 -18.05 -10.95 -6.22
N TYR A 567 -18.30 -10.93 -7.52
CA TYR A 567 -18.61 -12.10 -8.34
C TYR A 567 -17.72 -12.15 -9.58
N ASP A 568 -17.29 -13.34 -9.97
CA ASP A 568 -16.62 -13.51 -11.27
C ASP A 568 -17.62 -13.32 -12.42
N ARG A 569 -17.10 -13.30 -13.65
CA ARG A 569 -17.92 -13.15 -14.88
C ARG A 569 -18.97 -14.25 -15.09
N ASN A 570 -18.85 -15.38 -14.41
CA ASN A 570 -19.79 -16.49 -14.50
C ASN A 570 -20.84 -16.43 -13.37
N GLY A 571 -20.79 -15.42 -12.49
CA GLY A 571 -21.71 -15.25 -11.36
C GLY A 571 -21.30 -16.02 -10.10
N PHE A 572 -20.10 -16.60 -10.03
CA PHE A 572 -19.59 -17.25 -8.82
C PHE A 572 -19.00 -16.23 -7.84
N ARG A 573 -19.36 -16.36 -6.57
CA ARG A 573 -18.88 -15.48 -5.49
C ARG A 573 -17.36 -15.61 -5.28
N SER A 574 -16.67 -14.49 -5.20
CA SER A 574 -15.23 -14.43 -4.92
C SER A 574 -14.92 -14.57 -3.42
N ILE A 575 -13.63 -14.70 -3.06
CA ILE A 575 -13.18 -14.61 -1.67
C ILE A 575 -13.61 -13.27 -1.05
N LEU A 576 -13.47 -12.17 -1.80
CA LEU A 576 -13.94 -10.86 -1.38
C LEU A 576 -15.46 -10.88 -1.12
N GLY A 577 -16.24 -11.50 -2.00
CA GLY A 577 -17.67 -11.72 -1.78
C GLY A 577 -17.97 -12.46 -0.47
N ASN A 578 -17.18 -13.47 -0.13
CA ASN A 578 -17.35 -14.26 1.10
C ASN A 578 -16.95 -13.53 2.39
N ILE A 579 -15.95 -12.64 2.36
CA ILE A 579 -15.55 -11.85 3.53
C ILE A 579 -16.32 -10.52 3.65
N TYR A 580 -16.94 -10.03 2.56
CA TYR A 580 -17.61 -8.73 2.48
C TYR A 580 -18.60 -8.49 3.63
N GLU A 581 -19.47 -9.45 3.91
CA GLU A 581 -20.49 -9.31 4.96
C GLU A 581 -19.86 -9.04 6.32
N ARG A 582 -18.74 -9.71 6.63
CA ARG A 582 -17.99 -9.53 7.88
C ARG A 582 -17.27 -8.18 7.93
N LEU A 583 -16.75 -7.69 6.82
CA LEU A 583 -16.20 -6.33 6.71
C LEU A 583 -17.28 -5.26 6.98
N MET A 584 -18.47 -5.45 6.43
CA MET A 584 -19.59 -4.55 6.65
C MET A 584 -20.16 -4.63 8.06
N GLU A 585 -20.24 -5.82 8.66
CA GLU A 585 -20.63 -5.99 10.06
C GLU A 585 -19.66 -5.26 10.99
N LYS A 586 -18.35 -5.41 10.76
CA LYS A 586 -17.28 -4.69 11.47
C LYS A 586 -17.47 -3.17 11.37
N SER A 587 -17.85 -2.65 10.21
CA SER A 587 -18.05 -1.21 9.99
C SER A 587 -19.13 -0.58 10.89
N LYS A 588 -20.09 -1.36 11.40
CA LYS A 588 -21.19 -0.86 12.24
C LYS A 588 -20.81 -0.72 13.73
N SER A 589 -19.57 -1.05 14.08
CA SER A 589 -19.17 -1.33 15.46
C SER A 589 -18.00 -0.49 15.91
N SER A 590 -17.76 -0.45 17.22
CA SER A 590 -16.52 0.11 17.75
C SER A 590 -15.40 -0.89 17.50
N VAL A 591 -14.28 -0.43 16.95
CA VAL A 591 -13.20 -1.28 16.45
C VAL A 591 -11.88 -0.81 17.03
N LYS A 592 -11.04 -1.77 17.43
CA LYS A 592 -9.65 -1.56 17.76
C LYS A 592 -8.78 -2.40 16.83
N GLU A 593 -7.95 -1.72 16.05
CA GLU A 593 -7.06 -2.37 15.10
C GLU A 593 -5.67 -2.50 15.69
N TYR A 594 -5.10 -3.68 15.56
CA TYR A 594 -3.71 -3.98 15.84
C TYR A 594 -3.01 -4.28 14.51
N ASP A 595 -1.71 -4.55 14.56
CA ASP A 595 -0.92 -4.80 13.36
C ASP A 595 -1.43 -6.03 12.58
N TYR A 596 -1.77 -7.12 13.28
CA TYR A 596 -2.10 -8.42 12.67
C TYR A 596 -3.49 -8.98 13.01
N TYR A 597 -4.20 -8.29 13.90
CA TYR A 597 -5.57 -8.67 14.25
C TYR A 597 -6.43 -7.43 14.49
N THR A 598 -7.74 -7.60 14.43
CA THR A 598 -8.70 -6.54 14.72
C THR A 598 -9.74 -7.06 15.69
N VAL A 599 -10.09 -6.25 16.69
CA VAL A 599 -11.18 -6.54 17.62
C VAL A 599 -12.33 -5.57 17.35
N ALA A 600 -13.49 -6.11 17.01
CA ALA A 600 -14.73 -5.37 16.85
C ALA A 600 -15.68 -5.69 18.00
N HIS A 601 -16.26 -4.66 18.60
CA HIS A 601 -17.16 -4.80 19.73
C HIS A 601 -18.59 -4.48 19.34
N HIS A 602 -19.41 -5.53 19.37
CA HIS A 602 -20.83 -5.46 19.12
C HIS A 602 -21.58 -5.43 20.47
N PRO A 603 -22.86 -5.00 20.49
CA PRO A 603 -23.67 -5.05 21.72
C PRO A 603 -23.71 -6.44 22.36
N HIS A 604 -23.82 -7.49 21.53
CA HIS A 604 -24.07 -8.87 21.99
C HIS A 604 -22.89 -9.83 21.84
N LYS A 605 -21.83 -9.44 21.15
CA LYS A 605 -20.65 -10.27 20.89
C LYS A 605 -19.37 -9.43 20.77
N ILE A 606 -18.23 -10.08 20.80
CA ILE A 606 -16.92 -9.52 20.45
C ILE A 606 -16.44 -10.32 19.25
N THR A 607 -16.06 -9.65 18.17
CA THR A 607 -15.56 -10.30 16.96
C THR A 607 -14.07 -10.02 16.84
N ILE A 608 -13.28 -11.06 16.61
CA ILE A 608 -11.83 -10.96 16.43
C ILE A 608 -11.52 -11.45 15.02
N PHE A 609 -10.85 -10.60 14.24
CA PHE A 609 -10.30 -10.97 12.94
C PHE A 609 -8.80 -11.20 13.12
N VAL A 610 -8.31 -12.39 12.81
CA VAL A 610 -6.88 -12.74 12.86
C VAL A 610 -6.46 -13.12 11.45
N GLY A 611 -5.64 -12.27 10.81
CA GLY A 611 -5.13 -12.53 9.46
C GLY A 611 -3.68 -12.97 9.50
N ASP A 612 -3.28 -13.79 8.54
CA ASP A 612 -1.88 -14.17 8.37
C ASP A 612 -1.03 -12.97 7.95
N TRP A 613 -0.20 -12.49 8.87
CA TRP A 613 0.65 -11.32 8.65
C TRP A 613 1.77 -11.58 7.66
N ARG A 614 2.21 -12.84 7.53
CA ARG A 614 3.29 -13.24 6.63
C ARG A 614 2.97 -12.82 5.21
N VAL A 615 1.72 -12.97 4.77
CA VAL A 615 1.30 -12.54 3.43
C VAL A 615 1.33 -11.01 3.29
N VAL A 616 0.92 -10.28 4.34
CA VAL A 616 0.92 -8.80 4.34
C VAL A 616 2.33 -8.22 4.31
N GLU A 617 3.26 -8.85 5.00
CA GLU A 617 4.69 -8.49 5.03
C GLU A 617 5.46 -9.04 3.81
N SER A 618 4.75 -9.68 2.88
CA SER A 618 5.30 -10.36 1.71
C SER A 618 6.40 -11.36 2.09
N GLU A 619 6.14 -12.24 3.05
CA GLU A 619 7.00 -13.38 3.41
C GLU A 619 6.67 -14.62 2.56
N ASN A 620 7.70 -15.34 2.13
CA ASN A 620 7.58 -16.48 1.21
C ASN A 620 6.94 -17.69 1.89
N ALA A 621 5.92 -18.29 1.26
CA ALA A 621 5.31 -19.52 1.76
C ALA A 621 6.32 -20.68 1.91
N LEU A 622 7.22 -20.85 0.94
CA LEU A 622 8.23 -21.94 0.88
C LEU A 622 9.25 -21.87 2.02
N ASP A 623 9.50 -20.68 2.55
CA ASP A 623 10.43 -20.46 3.66
C ASP A 623 9.84 -20.83 5.04
N HIS A 624 8.54 -21.16 5.07
CA HIS A 624 7.76 -21.41 6.28
C HIS A 624 7.01 -22.76 6.26
N GLU A 625 7.38 -23.71 5.39
CA GLU A 625 6.75 -25.04 5.27
C GLU A 625 6.76 -25.88 6.57
N GLU A 626 7.37 -25.43 7.68
CA GLU A 626 7.37 -26.14 8.97
C GLU A 626 7.05 -25.29 10.22
N GLN A 627 6.25 -24.22 10.12
CA GLN A 627 5.71 -23.58 11.33
C GLN A 627 4.18 -23.48 11.28
N ASN A 628 3.50 -24.47 11.85
CA ASN A 628 2.14 -24.32 12.36
C ASN A 628 2.18 -23.27 13.49
N ILE A 629 1.93 -22.01 13.13
CA ILE A 629 1.87 -20.90 14.06
C ILE A 629 0.61 -21.07 14.89
N GLN A 630 0.74 -21.37 16.18
CA GLN A 630 -0.40 -21.53 17.07
C GLN A 630 -0.70 -20.21 17.78
N ILE A 631 -1.81 -19.53 17.51
CA ILE A 631 -2.16 -18.30 18.23
C ILE A 631 -3.07 -18.65 19.41
N HIS A 632 -2.71 -18.14 20.58
CA HIS A 632 -3.40 -18.30 21.86
C HIS A 632 -4.10 -16.99 22.22
N ILE A 633 -5.36 -17.03 22.62
CA ILE A 633 -6.18 -15.85 22.90
C ILE A 633 -6.72 -15.94 24.33
N ASN A 634 -6.59 -14.85 25.09
CA ASN A 634 -7.27 -14.73 26.39
C ASN A 634 -7.62 -13.27 26.73
N PHE A 635 -8.55 -13.07 27.66
CA PHE A 635 -8.91 -11.76 28.19
C PHE A 635 -7.84 -11.22 29.14
N LYS A 636 -7.51 -9.94 28.98
CA LYS A 636 -6.65 -9.21 29.91
C LYS A 636 -7.31 -9.11 31.29
N ASP A 637 -8.60 -8.77 31.31
CA ASP A 637 -9.40 -8.72 32.53
C ASP A 637 -9.80 -10.13 32.96
N MET A 638 -9.36 -10.54 34.15
CA MET A 638 -9.69 -11.84 34.73
C MET A 638 -11.18 -12.01 34.97
N MET A 639 -11.95 -10.95 35.21
CA MET A 639 -13.40 -11.02 35.41
C MET A 639 -14.16 -11.40 34.14
N LEU A 640 -13.53 -11.20 32.98
CA LEU A 640 -14.07 -11.61 31.69
C LEU A 640 -13.69 -13.03 31.30
N ARG A 641 -12.77 -13.68 32.03
CA ARG A 641 -12.39 -15.09 31.83
C ARG A 641 -13.47 -15.99 32.41
N ARG A 642 -14.32 -16.50 31.54
CA ARG A 642 -15.44 -17.39 31.83
C ARG A 642 -15.80 -18.18 30.57
N ALA A 643 -16.72 -19.13 30.69
CA ALA A 643 -17.32 -19.82 29.54
C ALA A 643 -18.06 -18.88 28.57
N TYR A 644 -17.73 -18.96 27.27
CA TYR A 644 -18.47 -18.32 26.17
C TYR A 644 -18.79 -19.33 25.07
N VAL A 645 -19.86 -19.05 24.32
CA VAL A 645 -20.09 -19.72 23.04
C VAL A 645 -19.33 -18.96 21.97
N ILE A 646 -18.50 -19.70 21.23
CA ILE A 646 -17.64 -19.22 20.16
C ILE A 646 -18.23 -19.67 18.84
N PHE A 647 -18.40 -18.72 17.92
CA PHE A 647 -18.63 -19.00 16.51
C PHE A 647 -17.29 -18.74 15.80
N TYR A 648 -16.83 -19.72 15.04
CA TYR A 648 -15.48 -19.72 14.48
C TYR A 648 -15.56 -19.93 12.97
N GLU A 649 -15.00 -18.99 12.22
CA GLU A 649 -14.96 -19.02 10.76
C GLU A 649 -13.53 -18.97 10.22
N THR A 650 -13.25 -19.78 9.21
CA THR A 650 -11.98 -19.78 8.48
C THR A 650 -12.20 -19.46 7.00
N ILE A 651 -11.47 -18.48 6.48
CA ILE A 651 -11.35 -18.20 5.04
C ILE A 651 -9.89 -18.38 4.67
N SER A 652 -9.61 -19.21 3.66
CA SER A 652 -8.25 -19.59 3.29
C SER A 652 -8.13 -19.86 1.79
N ASN A 653 -6.98 -20.41 1.37
CA ASN A 653 -6.81 -20.95 0.02
C ASN A 653 -7.82 -22.06 -0.32
N VAL A 654 -8.38 -22.74 0.68
CA VAL A 654 -9.28 -23.88 0.52
C VAL A 654 -10.73 -23.48 0.79
N TYR A 655 -10.98 -22.76 1.88
CA TYR A 655 -12.32 -22.45 2.36
C TYR A 655 -12.78 -21.07 1.92
N GLY A 656 -14.02 -20.99 1.39
CA GLY A 656 -14.56 -19.75 0.81
C GLY A 656 -13.83 -19.27 -0.46
N ASN A 657 -13.06 -20.16 -1.10
CA ASN A 657 -12.31 -19.86 -2.32
C ASN A 657 -12.89 -20.59 -3.54
N ILE A 658 -13.45 -19.82 -4.48
CA ILE A 658 -14.00 -20.36 -5.71
C ILE A 658 -12.94 -21.02 -6.61
N ASN A 659 -11.69 -20.54 -6.59
CA ASN A 659 -10.62 -21.12 -7.41
C ASN A 659 -10.25 -22.53 -6.97
N TYR A 660 -10.35 -22.80 -5.67
CA TYR A 660 -10.16 -24.14 -5.12
C TYR A 660 -11.35 -25.05 -5.46
N ALA A 661 -12.57 -24.55 -5.32
CA ALA A 661 -13.78 -25.31 -5.64
C ALA A 661 -13.88 -25.64 -7.14
N ILE A 662 -13.58 -24.68 -8.01
CA ILE A 662 -13.61 -24.80 -9.46
C ILE A 662 -12.46 -23.99 -10.07
N PRO A 663 -11.43 -24.67 -10.59
CA PRO A 663 -10.32 -24.02 -11.27
C PRO A 663 -10.79 -23.06 -12.36
N GLU A 664 -10.12 -21.91 -12.50
CA GLU A 664 -10.54 -20.85 -13.42
C GLU A 664 -10.69 -21.34 -14.87
N HIS A 665 -9.79 -22.21 -15.35
CA HIS A 665 -9.88 -22.75 -16.71
C HIS A 665 -11.17 -23.55 -16.97
N LEU A 666 -11.73 -24.22 -15.95
CA LEU A 666 -13.02 -24.92 -16.07
C LEU A 666 -14.18 -23.94 -16.03
N ARG A 667 -14.13 -22.95 -15.12
CA ARG A 667 -15.16 -21.90 -15.05
C ARG A 667 -15.29 -21.18 -16.39
N ASN A 668 -14.17 -20.94 -17.05
CA ASN A 668 -14.08 -20.24 -18.32
C ASN A 668 -14.38 -21.10 -19.56
N HIS A 669 -14.43 -22.43 -19.42
CA HIS A 669 -14.69 -23.34 -20.54
C HIS A 669 -16.19 -23.59 -20.78
N TYR A 670 -17.01 -23.49 -19.74
CA TYR A 670 -18.44 -23.82 -19.79
C TYR A 670 -19.32 -22.59 -19.57
N GLN A 671 -20.53 -22.62 -20.15
CA GLN A 671 -21.62 -21.76 -19.71
C GLN A 671 -22.34 -22.42 -18.54
N TRP A 672 -22.51 -21.69 -17.45
CA TRP A 672 -23.08 -22.21 -16.21
C TRP A 672 -24.54 -21.79 -16.10
N SER A 673 -25.42 -22.74 -15.77
CA SER A 673 -26.82 -22.42 -15.48
C SER A 673 -26.94 -21.76 -14.11
N ASN A 674 -27.99 -20.95 -13.91
CA ASN A 674 -28.31 -20.34 -12.62
C ASN A 674 -28.46 -21.38 -11.50
N GLU A 675 -28.95 -22.58 -11.81
CA GLU A 675 -29.06 -23.69 -10.86
C GLU A 675 -27.68 -24.18 -10.40
N CYS A 676 -26.75 -24.37 -11.33
CA CYS A 676 -25.37 -24.75 -11.00
C CYS A 676 -24.68 -23.66 -10.18
N ILE A 677 -24.79 -22.39 -10.59
CA ILE A 677 -24.19 -21.25 -9.88
C ILE A 677 -24.70 -21.20 -8.44
N LYS A 678 -26.02 -21.28 -8.25
CA LYS A 678 -26.64 -21.28 -6.92
C LYS A 678 -26.14 -22.44 -6.06
N LYS A 679 -26.11 -23.65 -6.62
CA LYS A 679 -25.63 -24.84 -5.90
C LYS A 679 -24.17 -24.68 -5.47
N ILE A 680 -23.31 -24.15 -6.33
CA ILE A 680 -21.90 -23.93 -5.99
C ILE A 680 -21.76 -22.83 -4.94
N ASP A 681 -22.54 -21.74 -5.02
CA ASP A 681 -22.55 -20.68 -4.01
C ASP A 681 -22.99 -21.17 -2.62
N GLU A 682 -23.86 -22.19 -2.54
CA GLU A 682 -24.25 -22.83 -1.27
C GLU A 682 -23.07 -23.55 -0.58
N TYR A 683 -22.08 -24.03 -1.35
CA TYR A 683 -20.89 -24.73 -0.82
C TYR A 683 -19.64 -23.85 -0.74
N ASN A 684 -19.53 -22.80 -1.56
CA ASN A 684 -18.43 -21.85 -1.55
C ASN A 684 -18.59 -20.86 -0.37
N LYS A 685 -18.48 -21.37 0.85
CA LYS A 685 -18.60 -20.62 2.10
C LYS A 685 -17.34 -20.81 2.96
N PRO A 686 -17.08 -19.90 3.92
CA PRO A 686 -16.07 -20.13 4.95
C PRO A 686 -16.32 -21.44 5.69
N GLU A 687 -15.25 -22.07 6.19
CA GLU A 687 -15.41 -23.16 7.16
C GLU A 687 -16.01 -22.58 8.43
N PHE A 688 -16.95 -23.30 9.06
CA PHE A 688 -17.71 -22.80 10.20
C PHE A 688 -17.85 -23.85 11.29
N SER A 689 -17.62 -23.45 12.54
CA SER A 689 -17.87 -24.28 13.72
C SER A 689 -18.37 -23.47 14.91
N VAL A 690 -19.03 -24.15 15.85
CA VAL A 690 -19.54 -23.55 17.09
C VAL A 690 -19.17 -24.45 18.27
N PHE A 691 -18.60 -23.86 19.32
CA PHE A 691 -18.20 -24.59 20.53
C PHE A 691 -18.27 -23.69 21.78
N GLU A 692 -18.27 -24.30 22.97
CA GLU A 692 -18.12 -23.58 24.24
C GLU A 692 -16.61 -23.54 24.60
N HIS A 693 -16.09 -22.38 24.98
CA HIS A 693 -14.69 -22.20 25.42
C HIS A 693 -14.63 -21.57 26.82
N HIS A 694 -13.80 -22.15 27.69
CA HIS A 694 -13.60 -21.74 29.08
C HIS A 694 -12.29 -20.95 29.26
N PHE A 695 -12.35 -19.62 29.12
CA PHE A 695 -11.16 -18.74 29.23
C PHE A 695 -10.53 -18.68 30.64
N GLU A 696 -11.26 -19.15 31.65
CA GLU A 696 -10.82 -19.32 33.03
C GLU A 696 -9.90 -20.53 33.22
N GLU A 697 -10.05 -21.55 32.37
CA GLU A 697 -9.29 -22.80 32.42
C GLU A 697 -8.09 -22.75 31.47
N GLU A 698 -8.29 -22.25 30.24
CA GLU A 698 -7.26 -22.24 29.21
C GLU A 698 -7.42 -21.12 28.17
N THR A 699 -6.36 -20.89 27.39
CA THR A 699 -6.38 -19.95 26.26
C THR A 699 -7.02 -20.58 25.04
N LEU A 700 -7.83 -19.81 24.31
CA LEU A 700 -8.35 -20.24 23.01
C LEU A 700 -7.18 -20.35 22.03
N THR A 701 -6.94 -21.55 21.48
CA THR A 701 -5.80 -21.80 20.59
C THR A 701 -6.28 -22.04 19.17
N LEU A 702 -5.64 -21.40 18.19
CA LEU A 702 -5.90 -21.59 16.76
C LEU A 702 -4.61 -21.85 16.00
N ASN A 703 -4.67 -22.60 14.91
CA ASN A 703 -3.55 -22.79 13.99
C ASN A 703 -3.68 -21.78 12.83
N LEU A 704 -2.68 -20.94 12.62
CA LEU A 704 -2.64 -19.94 11.57
C LEU A 704 -1.86 -20.47 10.36
N ASP A 705 -2.60 -21.08 9.44
CA ASP A 705 -2.07 -21.54 8.16
C ASP A 705 -1.72 -20.35 7.24
N TYR A 706 -0.86 -20.60 6.24
CA TYR A 706 -0.48 -19.56 5.28
C TYR A 706 -1.71 -19.03 4.52
N ASN A 707 -1.78 -17.71 4.32
CA ASN A 707 -2.86 -17.04 3.60
C ASN A 707 -4.28 -17.33 4.14
N THR A 708 -4.42 -17.28 5.47
CA THR A 708 -5.69 -17.55 6.15
C THR A 708 -6.16 -16.35 6.98
N VAL A 709 -7.47 -16.18 7.07
CA VAL A 709 -8.15 -15.29 8.02
C VAL A 709 -9.10 -16.11 8.88
N HIS A 710 -8.95 -15.97 10.19
CA HIS A 710 -9.87 -16.49 11.19
C HIS A 710 -10.77 -15.38 11.71
N ILE A 711 -12.07 -15.63 11.81
CA ILE A 711 -13.06 -14.71 12.36
C ILE A 711 -13.74 -15.40 13.55
N ILE A 712 -13.59 -14.80 14.73
CA ILE A 712 -13.96 -15.42 16.01
C ILE A 712 -14.98 -14.53 16.71
N ASP A 713 -16.20 -15.01 16.79
CA ASP A 713 -17.32 -14.35 17.43
C ASP A 713 -17.52 -14.92 18.85
N ILE A 714 -17.16 -14.13 19.87
CA ILE A 714 -17.34 -14.45 21.29
C ILE A 714 -18.67 -13.86 21.77
N TYR A 715 -19.70 -14.69 21.94
CA TYR A 715 -21.04 -14.23 22.32
C TYR A 715 -21.17 -13.94 23.81
N LYS A 716 -21.50 -12.69 24.15
CA LYS A 716 -21.72 -12.29 25.55
C LYS A 716 -22.97 -12.96 26.10
N ARG A 717 -22.91 -13.48 27.33
CA ARG A 717 -24.12 -13.90 28.05
C ARG A 717 -24.97 -12.65 28.33
N SER A 718 -26.10 -12.52 27.63
CA SER A 718 -27.11 -11.48 27.88
C SER A 718 -28.50 -12.10 27.93
N THR A 719 -29.42 -11.50 28.69
CA THR A 719 -30.82 -11.96 28.80
C THR A 719 -31.58 -11.94 27.46
N HIS A 720 -31.04 -11.26 26.45
CA HIS A 720 -31.63 -11.11 25.11
C HIS A 720 -31.04 -12.07 24.07
N ASN A 721 -29.89 -12.70 24.34
CA ASN A 721 -29.32 -13.70 23.43
C ASN A 721 -30.05 -15.02 23.64
N LYS A 722 -30.74 -15.52 22.62
CA LYS A 722 -31.50 -16.79 22.62
C LYS A 722 -30.63 -18.06 22.80
N ILE A 723 -29.40 -17.93 23.27
CA ILE A 723 -28.47 -19.04 23.57
C ILE A 723 -28.59 -19.33 25.07
N TYR A 724 -29.54 -20.19 25.42
CA TYR A 724 -29.76 -20.62 26.80
C TYR A 724 -29.11 -21.99 27.02
N LYS A 725 -28.37 -22.14 28.12
CA LYS A 725 -28.00 -23.47 28.61
C LYS A 725 -29.29 -24.18 29.00
N MET A 726 -29.64 -25.27 28.31
CA MET A 726 -30.76 -26.10 28.72
C MET A 726 -30.48 -26.61 30.14
N GLN A 727 -31.32 -26.24 31.10
CA GLN A 727 -31.34 -26.90 32.40
C GLN A 727 -31.96 -28.28 32.18
N TYR A 728 -31.12 -29.31 32.22
CA TYR A 728 -31.58 -30.70 32.27
C TYR A 728 -31.90 -31.11 33.70
#